data_AF-A0A352PJD9-F1
#
_entry.id   AF-A0A352PJD9-F1
#
_cell.length_a   1.000
_cell.length_b   1.000
_cell.length_c   1.000
_cell.angle_alpha   90.00
_cell.angle_beta   90.00
_cell.angle_gamma   90.00
#
_symmetry.space_group_name_H-M   'P 1'
#
loop_
_entity.id
_entity.type
_entity.pdbx_description
1 polymer ?
#
loop_
_entity_poly.entity_id
_entity_poly.type
_entity_poly.pdbx_seq_one_letter_code
_entity_poly.pdbx_strand_id
1 'polypeptide(L)'
;MAYLQTVLFRRDRVVALVTACLVMTTLFVGAVTQFENVPNALAAAATVVSAKVTGPTQFTVVYTVAVDAVFTNYSGLSIDGTPETSVDSMTGTGTTTHVITFTPNIALTTASTGVVDIAALVDGGSGNTFAGQLAQALTDGQAPTVTAVARNTSGGYNILTFTYSENVAVTDGASTATKGDTTAAGTVAGFGSFATPGDVTVPTLKNTVSGNGTATLTVSIATEAAGYMNTASTTEPSGVFTPVASAEVTDTALNQVNIAGTPASTQTAAWDLTKPTITSVTVDDAAGDNGQIDEAVAVFSENMRDANITDADATLGTAGTTTGAFTTVVADDNTTIFDRTVDDNSVDTSTAAGSFLYSGATTLMTDFAGNLLNTAVDGTIAAGDIGETDGAEPIVTAVDRNTAVGYNRLTFTYSENMTVAIGTSTATKGDTTAAGTVAGFGSFATPGDVTVPTTKNTVGGTGTATITVLIANQNAGYMNTASTTEPSGNFTPVASAEVADAALNQVNIANTPLSTTTSAWDLTKPTITSVTVSDFVNNNGKIDRAVMVLSEAMRDSSLTNANATLGTSGTTTGTFTTDTANDATTTFNRTTDDNTVDTSTAAGSFLYSGATTLVTDIAGNLLNTTTDGQIVAADIVETDGAQPIVTAISPASGATAVSVTANIVMTFSEAMQLDFDEADEYAVAPDPGVFGAPVWSNGNKTVTLSHAGNFLYQQLTTVTTTAANIEDVASNNLNDAAAEDGDWSFTTAANTGGGGGGGGTTYYSAPTTSCVLTSPNGNEILTGGQTSQITWTTQGTFYDVNLYYSVDGGNAWGLIASGQANDGTYSWTVPNTSTSNGKVRVDCRDSGGAELATDRSDSAFTINLTGALPIESAPQAVPEGFMSRQDANNELPTGVLVDYLVKLPNDGDETTFTDTTVYYVGLDAKRHPFPSAGVYFSWYADFSGVKTMDMATLSQIGIGTPVLVRPGSNWVKIQSDPKTYYVEPGSYVLRHIADEATARMLGGSDWSSKVIDIEPTYFMQFGVGSTITSEVLATDWPKASLMKAADSPVIFYTTESGKRPIGNMETFEANHFQTKYIEENNFAGWLGLQVESAVNGFEDALFSLQF
;
A
#
# COMPACT_ATOMS: atom_id res chain seq x y z
N MET A 1 -52.70 5.84 -5.83
CA MET A 1 -53.39 7.11 -5.49
C MET A 1 -53.94 7.66 -6.80
N ALA A 2 -55.24 7.85 -7.09
CA ALA A 2 -56.48 7.98 -6.32
C ALA A 2 -56.86 9.43 -5.91
N TYR A 3 -58.16 9.76 -6.09
CA TYR A 3 -58.89 11.02 -5.82
C TYR A 3 -58.62 12.21 -6.77
N LEU A 4 -59.61 13.02 -7.24
CA LEU A 4 -61.08 12.92 -7.49
C LEU A 4 -61.47 14.21 -8.30
N GLN A 5 -62.56 14.43 -9.07
CA GLN A 5 -63.89 13.83 -9.33
C GLN A 5 -64.09 13.57 -10.88
N THR A 6 -65.21 13.16 -11.52
CA THR A 6 -66.70 13.26 -11.33
C THR A 6 -67.27 14.70 -11.53
N VAL A 7 -68.47 15.00 -12.08
CA VAL A 7 -69.74 14.25 -12.28
C VAL A 7 -70.45 14.50 -13.65
N LEU A 8 -70.80 13.38 -14.33
CA LEU A 8 -71.92 13.04 -15.24
C LEU A 8 -72.67 14.02 -16.21
N PHE A 9 -72.71 13.57 -17.49
CA PHE A 9 -73.85 13.41 -18.44
C PHE A 9 -74.46 14.55 -19.31
N ARG A 10 -74.93 14.14 -20.50
CA ARG A 10 -75.61 14.93 -21.55
C ARG A 10 -77.12 14.69 -21.58
N ARG A 11 -77.90 15.75 -21.87
CA ARG A 11 -79.21 15.77 -22.56
C ARG A 11 -79.50 17.21 -23.03
N ASP A 12 -80.26 17.50 -24.09
CA ASP A 12 -80.82 16.68 -25.19
C ASP A 12 -81.02 17.57 -26.45
N ARG A 13 -81.86 17.18 -27.43
CA ARG A 13 -82.34 18.04 -28.53
C ARG A 13 -83.88 18.00 -28.70
N VAL A 14 -84.40 18.98 -29.46
CA VAL A 14 -85.78 19.12 -30.00
C VAL A 14 -86.81 19.74 -29.04
N VAL A 15 -87.79 20.46 -29.64
CA VAL A 15 -88.83 21.31 -29.01
C VAL A 15 -88.26 22.61 -28.42
N ALA A 16 -88.56 23.82 -28.91
CA ALA A 16 -89.29 24.25 -30.13
C ALA A 16 -88.74 25.64 -30.54
N LEU A 17 -88.75 26.13 -31.79
CA LEU A 17 -89.48 25.78 -33.03
C LEU A 17 -91.00 26.06 -33.04
N VAL A 18 -91.52 26.87 -32.11
CA VAL A 18 -92.85 27.49 -32.23
C VAL A 18 -92.80 28.94 -31.72
N THR A 19 -92.08 29.79 -32.44
CA THR A 19 -92.24 31.25 -32.36
C THR A 19 -92.31 31.81 -33.78
N ALA A 20 -93.49 32.29 -34.16
CA ALA A 20 -93.73 33.10 -35.36
C ALA A 20 -93.37 32.49 -36.74
N CYS A 21 -93.67 31.21 -36.98
CA CYS A 21 -94.02 30.75 -38.34
C CYS A 21 -95.42 31.29 -38.75
N LEU A 22 -95.61 32.62 -38.69
CA LEU A 22 -96.87 33.31 -38.99
C LEU A 22 -96.69 34.78 -39.42
N VAL A 23 -95.53 35.14 -39.98
CA VAL A 23 -95.35 36.37 -40.79
C VAL A 23 -94.81 35.96 -42.17
N MET A 24 -95.56 35.07 -42.84
CA MET A 24 -95.10 34.37 -44.05
C MET A 24 -96.26 34.09 -45.02
N THR A 25 -97.11 35.10 -45.28
CA THR A 25 -98.07 35.10 -46.40
C THR A 25 -98.61 36.51 -46.68
N THR A 26 -98.32 37.06 -47.87
CA THR A 26 -99.07 38.14 -48.57
C THR A 26 -99.18 39.53 -47.88
N LEU A 27 -99.17 40.68 -48.56
CA LEU A 27 -99.03 41.02 -49.99
C LEU A 27 -97.78 41.90 -50.17
N PHE A 28 -97.02 41.91 -51.27
CA PHE A 28 -97.27 41.48 -52.66
C PHE A 28 -98.14 42.42 -53.53
N VAL A 29 -97.86 43.73 -53.49
CA VAL A 29 -97.92 44.61 -54.69
C VAL A 29 -96.75 45.59 -54.62
N GLY A 30 -95.79 45.48 -55.55
CA GLY A 30 -94.58 46.31 -55.55
C GLY A 30 -93.45 45.76 -56.44
N ALA A 31 -93.78 44.94 -57.43
CA ALA A 31 -92.83 44.30 -58.32
C ALA A 31 -93.05 44.76 -59.76
N VAL A 32 -91.97 45.08 -60.48
CA VAL A 32 -91.77 44.77 -61.92
C VAL A 32 -90.33 45.13 -62.33
N THR A 33 -89.57 44.09 -62.71
CA THR A 33 -88.35 44.10 -63.57
C THR A 33 -87.06 44.83 -63.14
N GLN A 34 -85.95 44.31 -63.68
CA GLN A 34 -84.59 44.87 -63.75
C GLN A 34 -83.88 45.16 -62.42
N PHE A 35 -83.08 44.18 -61.97
CA PHE A 35 -81.64 44.38 -61.80
C PHE A 35 -80.92 43.03 -61.98
N GLU A 36 -80.49 42.76 -63.21
CA GLU A 36 -79.27 41.98 -63.44
C GLU A 36 -78.05 42.83 -63.00
N ASN A 37 -76.87 42.22 -62.86
CA ASN A 37 -75.64 42.82 -62.29
C ASN A 37 -75.60 42.89 -60.75
N VAL A 38 -75.37 41.74 -60.12
CA VAL A 38 -74.53 41.63 -58.91
C VAL A 38 -73.16 41.16 -59.41
N PRO A 39 -72.02 41.73 -58.96
CA PRO A 39 -70.87 41.92 -59.83
C PRO A 39 -70.14 40.64 -60.23
N ASN A 40 -69.50 40.71 -61.41
CA ASN A 40 -68.52 39.72 -61.86
C ASN A 40 -67.43 39.51 -60.81
N ALA A 41 -66.82 38.31 -60.83
CA ALA A 41 -65.69 37.99 -59.99
C ALA A 41 -64.58 39.04 -60.08
N LEU A 42 -63.87 39.29 -58.97
CA LEU A 42 -62.65 40.09 -58.98
C LEU A 42 -61.66 39.43 -59.96
N ALA A 43 -61.44 40.07 -61.10
CA ALA A 43 -60.28 39.77 -61.93
C ALA A 43 -59.02 40.10 -61.11
N ALA A 44 -58.01 39.23 -61.18
CA ALA A 44 -56.71 39.53 -60.59
C ALA A 44 -56.16 40.82 -61.23
N ALA A 45 -55.56 41.68 -60.41
CA ALA A 45 -54.88 42.88 -60.93
C ALA A 45 -53.77 42.44 -61.89
N ALA A 46 -53.71 43.07 -63.07
CA ALA A 46 -52.65 42.79 -64.04
C ALA A 46 -51.29 43.21 -63.45
N THR A 47 -50.37 42.26 -63.38
CA THR A 47 -48.99 42.47 -62.91
C THR A 47 -48.04 42.25 -64.09
N VAL A 48 -46.91 42.96 -64.10
CA VAL A 48 -45.85 42.70 -65.08
C VAL A 48 -45.23 41.33 -64.79
N VAL A 49 -44.92 40.60 -65.86
CA VAL A 49 -44.24 39.29 -65.86
C VAL A 49 -42.79 39.43 -66.34
N SER A 50 -42.57 40.26 -67.37
CA SER A 50 -41.24 40.56 -67.90
C SER A 50 -41.25 41.84 -68.75
N ALA A 51 -40.09 42.46 -68.89
CA ALA A 51 -39.82 43.55 -69.83
C ALA A 51 -38.49 43.27 -70.54
N LYS A 52 -38.54 42.97 -71.84
CA LYS A 52 -37.37 42.55 -72.64
C LYS A 52 -37.12 43.48 -73.82
N VAL A 53 -35.86 43.84 -74.07
CA VAL A 53 -35.43 44.52 -75.30
C VAL A 53 -35.73 43.63 -76.52
N THR A 54 -36.44 44.18 -77.49
CA THR A 54 -36.85 43.47 -78.72
C THR A 54 -36.44 44.17 -80.02
N GLY A 55 -35.86 45.36 -79.92
CA GLY A 55 -35.18 46.04 -81.02
C GLY A 55 -34.37 47.26 -80.52
N PRO A 56 -33.57 47.91 -81.37
CA PRO A 56 -32.71 49.03 -80.98
C PRO A 56 -33.45 50.28 -80.48
N THR A 57 -34.79 50.31 -80.63
CA THR A 57 -35.68 51.38 -80.18
C THR A 57 -36.98 50.80 -79.57
N GLN A 58 -36.98 49.52 -79.16
CA GLN A 58 -38.17 48.76 -78.81
C GLN A 58 -37.95 47.79 -77.65
N PHE A 59 -38.93 47.72 -76.75
CA PHE A 59 -39.02 46.66 -75.76
C PHE A 59 -40.46 46.13 -75.65
N THR A 60 -40.58 44.88 -75.23
CA THR A 60 -41.85 44.18 -75.07
C THR A 60 -42.11 43.91 -73.59
N VAL A 61 -43.30 44.31 -73.12
CA VAL A 61 -43.80 44.07 -71.75
C VAL A 61 -44.87 42.99 -71.79
N VAL A 62 -44.76 42.00 -70.91
CA VAL A 62 -45.76 40.93 -70.75
C VAL A 62 -46.48 41.09 -69.41
N TYR A 63 -47.80 40.95 -69.41
CA TYR A 63 -48.67 41.03 -68.24
C TYR A 63 -49.34 39.68 -67.94
N THR A 64 -49.73 39.45 -66.68
CA THR A 64 -50.41 38.21 -66.25
C THR A 64 -51.82 38.01 -66.82
N VAL A 65 -52.47 39.08 -67.29
CA VAL A 65 -53.77 39.06 -67.99
C VAL A 65 -53.76 40.09 -69.13
N ALA A 66 -54.77 40.04 -70.01
CA ALA A 66 -54.90 41.01 -71.11
C ALA A 66 -55.25 42.42 -70.60
N VAL A 67 -54.67 43.45 -71.22
CA VAL A 67 -54.82 44.86 -70.80
C VAL A 67 -55.25 45.76 -71.95
N ASP A 68 -56.32 46.53 -71.75
CA ASP A 68 -56.79 47.59 -72.65
C ASP A 68 -56.52 48.97 -72.01
N ALA A 69 -55.55 49.71 -72.55
CA ALA A 69 -55.19 51.04 -72.08
C ALA A 69 -54.47 51.87 -73.16
N VAL A 70 -54.68 53.18 -73.15
CA VAL A 70 -53.78 54.16 -73.78
C VAL A 70 -53.08 54.92 -72.66
N PHE A 71 -51.82 54.59 -72.41
CA PHE A 71 -50.99 55.25 -71.41
C PHE A 71 -50.62 56.66 -71.86
N THR A 72 -50.70 57.64 -70.95
CA THR A 72 -50.42 59.06 -71.25
C THR A 72 -49.34 59.68 -70.35
N ASN A 73 -48.78 58.93 -69.41
CA ASN A 73 -47.60 59.31 -68.64
C ASN A 73 -46.64 58.13 -68.51
N TYR A 74 -45.37 58.36 -68.83
CA TYR A 74 -44.28 57.38 -68.77
C TYR A 74 -43.06 57.92 -67.99
N SER A 75 -43.26 58.94 -67.15
CA SER A 75 -42.19 59.70 -66.47
C SER A 75 -41.29 58.92 -65.51
N GLY A 76 -41.49 57.60 -65.36
CA GLY A 76 -40.65 56.68 -64.58
C GLY A 76 -39.76 55.74 -65.41
N LEU A 77 -39.81 55.80 -66.75
CA LEU A 77 -38.98 54.96 -67.62
C LEU A 77 -37.51 55.44 -67.60
N SER A 78 -36.60 54.58 -67.14
CA SER A 78 -35.16 54.87 -67.11
C SER A 78 -34.34 53.74 -67.74
N ILE A 79 -33.54 54.07 -68.74
CA ILE A 79 -32.72 53.15 -69.54
C ILE A 79 -31.26 53.54 -69.38
N ASP A 80 -30.42 52.60 -68.96
CA ASP A 80 -29.00 52.80 -68.60
C ASP A 80 -28.77 54.01 -67.67
N GLY A 81 -29.73 54.25 -66.77
CA GLY A 81 -29.75 55.37 -65.82
C GLY A 81 -30.24 56.72 -66.38
N THR A 82 -30.57 56.79 -67.67
CA THR A 82 -31.10 57.99 -68.33
C THR A 82 -32.64 57.95 -68.38
N PRO A 83 -33.36 58.99 -67.89
CA PRO A 83 -34.81 59.06 -68.01
C PRO A 83 -35.22 59.33 -69.46
N GLU A 84 -36.06 58.48 -70.05
CA GLU A 84 -36.61 58.73 -71.39
C GLU A 84 -37.89 59.58 -71.33
N THR A 85 -37.99 60.56 -72.24
CA THR A 85 -39.00 61.64 -72.12
C THR A 85 -40.24 61.45 -72.98
N SER A 86 -40.25 60.47 -73.89
CA SER A 86 -41.38 60.24 -74.81
C SER A 86 -41.42 58.82 -75.38
N VAL A 87 -42.58 58.18 -75.28
CA VAL A 87 -42.93 56.96 -76.03
C VAL A 87 -43.67 57.38 -77.31
N ASP A 88 -43.22 56.90 -78.47
CA ASP A 88 -43.82 57.25 -79.77
C ASP A 88 -45.07 56.42 -80.08
N SER A 89 -45.05 55.12 -79.74
CA SER A 89 -46.19 54.24 -79.95
C SER A 89 -46.15 53.00 -79.06
N MET A 90 -47.34 52.47 -78.79
CA MET A 90 -47.54 51.16 -78.18
C MET A 90 -48.49 50.35 -79.08
N THR A 91 -48.26 49.04 -79.17
CA THR A 91 -49.17 48.08 -79.79
C THR A 91 -49.42 46.90 -78.84
N GLY A 92 -50.58 46.24 -78.94
CA GLY A 92 -50.93 45.10 -78.07
C GLY A 92 -52.15 45.28 -77.15
N THR A 93 -52.87 46.40 -77.26
CA THR A 93 -54.15 46.64 -76.55
C THR A 93 -55.12 45.47 -76.70
N GLY A 94 -55.68 45.00 -75.59
CA GLY A 94 -56.58 43.84 -75.54
C GLY A 94 -55.85 42.49 -75.48
N THR A 95 -54.52 42.50 -75.28
CA THR A 95 -53.69 41.29 -75.16
C THR A 95 -52.80 41.34 -73.92
N THR A 96 -52.14 40.22 -73.60
CA THR A 96 -51.15 40.11 -72.51
C THR A 96 -49.79 40.72 -72.86
N THR A 97 -49.53 41.09 -74.12
CA THR A 97 -48.18 41.39 -74.61
C THR A 97 -48.17 42.71 -75.38
N HIS A 98 -47.47 43.70 -74.84
CA HIS A 98 -47.43 45.07 -75.38
C HIS A 98 -46.02 45.38 -75.89
N VAL A 99 -45.90 45.88 -77.12
CA VAL A 99 -44.64 46.37 -77.67
C VAL A 99 -44.61 47.88 -77.56
N ILE A 100 -43.58 48.41 -76.89
CA ILE A 100 -43.36 49.84 -76.65
C ILE A 100 -42.22 50.31 -77.56
N THR A 101 -42.49 51.34 -78.37
CA THR A 101 -41.51 51.97 -79.26
C THR A 101 -41.31 53.43 -78.88
N PHE A 102 -40.06 53.88 -78.85
CA PHE A 102 -39.66 55.24 -78.47
C PHE A 102 -38.55 55.74 -79.38
N THR A 103 -38.43 57.05 -79.57
CA THR A 103 -37.28 57.69 -80.22
C THR A 103 -36.19 57.83 -79.17
N PRO A 104 -35.08 57.07 -79.23
CA PRO A 104 -34.11 57.06 -78.15
C PRO A 104 -33.13 58.23 -78.25
N ASN A 105 -32.61 58.68 -77.11
CA ASN A 105 -31.35 59.42 -77.06
C ASN A 105 -30.13 58.51 -77.30
N ILE A 106 -30.23 57.22 -76.94
CA ILE A 106 -29.21 56.18 -77.15
C ILE A 106 -29.91 54.90 -77.65
N ALA A 107 -29.44 54.30 -78.74
CA ALA A 107 -30.01 53.06 -79.25
C ALA A 107 -29.73 51.88 -78.31
N LEU A 108 -30.77 51.08 -78.01
CA LEU A 108 -30.67 49.89 -77.18
C LEU A 108 -29.70 48.87 -77.77
N THR A 109 -28.85 48.30 -76.90
CA THR A 109 -27.90 47.23 -77.25
C THR A 109 -28.19 45.96 -76.46
N THR A 110 -27.54 44.84 -76.81
CA THR A 110 -27.55 43.59 -76.02
C THR A 110 -26.72 43.67 -74.73
N ALA A 111 -26.56 44.87 -74.19
CA ALA A 111 -25.95 45.16 -72.89
C ALA A 111 -26.68 46.30 -72.15
N SER A 112 -27.77 46.83 -72.72
CA SER A 112 -28.57 47.88 -72.11
C SER A 112 -29.47 47.32 -71.01
N THR A 113 -29.37 47.92 -69.84
CA THR A 113 -30.14 47.56 -68.63
C THR A 113 -31.03 48.73 -68.23
N GLY A 114 -32.03 48.51 -67.38
CA GLY A 114 -32.91 49.62 -66.99
C GLY A 114 -34.00 49.24 -66.02
N VAL A 115 -34.80 50.24 -65.65
CA VAL A 115 -35.97 50.10 -64.79
C VAL A 115 -37.18 50.67 -65.53
N VAL A 116 -38.21 49.83 -65.66
CA VAL A 116 -39.52 50.22 -66.17
C VAL A 116 -40.46 50.41 -64.98
N ASP A 117 -40.75 51.66 -64.64
CA ASP A 117 -41.81 52.05 -63.70
C ASP A 117 -43.04 52.56 -64.49
N ILE A 118 -44.19 51.91 -64.30
CA ILE A 118 -45.44 52.16 -65.03
C ILE A 118 -46.46 52.84 -64.10
N ALA A 119 -46.07 54.01 -63.60
CA ALA A 119 -46.83 54.75 -62.59
C ALA A 119 -48.01 55.58 -63.17
N ALA A 120 -49.21 55.05 -62.91
CA ALA A 120 -50.51 55.75 -62.75
C ALA A 120 -51.44 56.03 -63.95
N LEU A 121 -52.72 55.77 -63.64
CA LEU A 121 -53.98 56.26 -64.24
C LEU A 121 -54.38 55.80 -65.65
N VAL A 122 -55.32 54.85 -65.68
CA VAL A 122 -56.17 54.53 -66.84
C VAL A 122 -57.63 54.69 -66.40
N ASP A 123 -58.39 55.59 -67.04
CA ASP A 123 -59.85 55.63 -66.85
C ASP A 123 -60.51 54.60 -67.77
N GLY A 124 -60.82 53.43 -67.20
CA GLY A 124 -61.57 52.35 -67.85
C GLY A 124 -63.06 52.33 -67.52
N GLY A 125 -63.64 53.43 -67.01
CA GLY A 125 -65.08 53.54 -66.70
C GLY A 125 -65.65 52.58 -65.66
N SER A 126 -64.79 51.79 -65.01
CA SER A 126 -65.16 50.58 -64.24
C SER A 126 -64.64 50.57 -62.80
N GLY A 127 -64.04 51.67 -62.32
CA GLY A 127 -63.73 51.88 -60.90
C GLY A 127 -62.53 51.14 -60.30
N ASN A 128 -61.74 50.40 -61.09
CA ASN A 128 -60.56 49.70 -60.61
C ASN A 128 -59.36 50.65 -60.39
N THR A 129 -58.80 50.66 -59.18
CA THR A 129 -57.50 51.29 -58.87
C THR A 129 -56.40 50.23 -58.81
N PHE A 130 -55.28 50.49 -59.48
CA PHE A 130 -54.07 49.68 -59.34
C PHE A 130 -53.27 50.15 -58.12
N ALA A 131 -52.76 49.20 -57.32
CA ALA A 131 -51.71 49.47 -56.36
C ALA A 131 -50.37 49.60 -57.11
N GLY A 132 -49.53 50.56 -56.74
CA GLY A 132 -48.20 50.72 -57.34
C GLY A 132 -47.33 49.48 -57.09
N GLN A 133 -46.83 48.88 -58.17
CA GLN A 133 -45.89 47.75 -58.10
C GLN A 133 -44.44 48.22 -58.25
N LEU A 134 -43.53 47.31 -57.88
CA LEU A 134 -42.09 47.53 -57.85
C LEU A 134 -41.50 47.65 -59.26
N ALA A 135 -40.41 48.40 -59.34
CA ALA A 135 -39.53 48.51 -60.51
C ALA A 135 -39.23 47.17 -61.18
N GLN A 136 -39.63 47.00 -62.44
CA GLN A 136 -39.26 45.83 -63.23
C GLN A 136 -37.94 46.10 -63.97
N ALA A 137 -36.97 45.19 -63.83
CA ALA A 137 -35.72 45.26 -64.57
C ALA A 137 -35.95 44.97 -66.07
N LEU A 138 -35.33 45.77 -66.92
CA LEU A 138 -35.27 45.57 -68.37
C LEU A 138 -34.09 44.63 -68.70
N THR A 139 -34.35 43.52 -69.40
CA THR A 139 -33.32 42.54 -69.78
C THR A 139 -33.13 42.47 -71.31
N ASP A 140 -31.93 42.07 -71.75
CA ASP A 140 -31.70 41.69 -73.15
C ASP A 140 -32.30 40.29 -73.44
N GLY A 141 -32.43 39.46 -72.40
CA GLY A 141 -32.90 38.09 -72.42
C GLY A 141 -32.02 37.17 -73.28
N GLN A 142 -30.71 37.32 -73.19
CA GLN A 142 -29.74 36.30 -73.56
C GLN A 142 -29.47 35.38 -72.35
N ALA A 143 -28.51 34.47 -72.48
CA ALA A 143 -28.09 33.58 -71.40
C ALA A 143 -26.80 34.10 -70.74
N PRO A 144 -26.71 34.16 -69.39
CA PRO A 144 -25.53 34.63 -68.69
C PRO A 144 -24.31 33.75 -69.00
N THR A 145 -23.13 34.37 -69.15
CA THR A 145 -21.89 33.69 -69.53
C THR A 145 -20.83 33.78 -68.45
N VAL A 146 -20.04 32.72 -68.26
CA VAL A 146 -18.90 32.75 -67.32
C VAL A 146 -17.74 33.49 -67.96
N THR A 147 -17.27 34.56 -67.33
CA THR A 147 -16.23 35.47 -67.85
C THR A 147 -14.86 35.24 -67.23
N ALA A 148 -14.80 34.76 -65.97
CA ALA A 148 -13.55 34.38 -65.30
C ALA A 148 -13.77 33.29 -64.24
N VAL A 149 -12.70 32.52 -63.94
CA VAL A 149 -12.65 31.58 -62.82
C VAL A 149 -11.32 31.78 -62.08
N ALA A 150 -11.38 32.06 -60.78
CA ALA A 150 -10.23 32.30 -59.91
C ALA A 150 -10.16 31.27 -58.76
N ARG A 151 -8.96 31.09 -58.21
CA ARG A 151 -8.69 30.27 -57.02
C ARG A 151 -8.02 31.12 -55.93
N ASN A 152 -8.35 30.86 -54.67
CA ASN A 152 -7.77 31.54 -53.52
C ASN A 152 -7.75 30.60 -52.30
N THR A 153 -6.73 30.72 -51.45
CA THR A 153 -6.53 29.98 -50.18
C THR A 153 -6.65 30.86 -48.93
N SER A 154 -6.89 32.18 -49.10
CA SER A 154 -6.95 33.12 -47.98
C SER A 154 -8.09 32.78 -47.00
N GLY A 155 -7.75 32.56 -45.74
CA GLY A 155 -8.73 32.31 -44.67
C GLY A 155 -9.04 30.84 -44.39
N GLY A 156 -8.13 29.91 -44.73
CA GLY A 156 -8.23 28.49 -44.36
C GLY A 156 -9.25 27.67 -45.15
N TYR A 157 -9.82 28.24 -46.21
CA TYR A 157 -10.73 27.55 -47.12
C TYR A 157 -10.19 27.53 -48.55
N ASN A 158 -10.53 26.47 -49.27
CA ASN A 158 -10.22 26.34 -50.68
C ASN A 158 -11.37 26.95 -51.49
N ILE A 159 -11.12 28.14 -52.03
CA ILE A 159 -12.14 29.02 -52.59
C ILE A 159 -12.05 29.03 -54.13
N LEU A 160 -13.17 28.71 -54.78
CA LEU A 160 -13.39 28.86 -56.22
C LEU A 160 -14.35 30.01 -56.48
N THR A 161 -13.90 31.05 -57.18
CA THR A 161 -14.70 32.23 -57.52
C THR A 161 -15.00 32.27 -59.02
N PHE A 162 -16.28 32.35 -59.36
CA PHE A 162 -16.82 32.38 -60.72
C PHE A 162 -17.41 33.77 -61.00
N THR A 163 -16.89 34.47 -62.00
CA THR A 163 -17.44 35.75 -62.46
C THR A 163 -18.28 35.52 -63.71
N TYR A 164 -19.42 36.20 -63.79
CA TYR A 164 -20.40 36.09 -64.87
C TYR A 164 -20.52 37.42 -65.66
N SER A 165 -21.20 37.42 -66.80
CA SER A 165 -21.49 38.63 -67.59
C SER A 165 -22.48 39.59 -66.91
N GLU A 166 -23.27 39.07 -65.98
CA GLU A 166 -24.37 39.75 -65.30
C GLU A 166 -24.71 39.04 -63.97
N ASN A 167 -25.67 39.56 -63.22
CA ASN A 167 -26.09 38.97 -61.95
C ASN A 167 -26.81 37.63 -62.14
N VAL A 168 -26.32 36.58 -61.47
CA VAL A 168 -26.92 35.23 -61.50
C VAL A 168 -27.49 34.82 -60.14
N ALA A 169 -28.52 33.99 -60.18
CA ALA A 169 -29.17 33.38 -59.03
C ALA A 169 -29.03 31.86 -59.05
N VAL A 170 -29.01 31.23 -57.87
CA VAL A 170 -29.01 29.77 -57.69
C VAL A 170 -30.37 29.31 -57.17
N THR A 171 -31.04 28.43 -57.92
CA THR A 171 -32.48 28.14 -57.72
C THR A 171 -32.79 27.25 -56.52
N ASP A 172 -31.84 26.42 -56.04
CA ASP A 172 -32.03 25.47 -54.94
C ASP A 172 -31.85 26.12 -53.53
N GLY A 173 -31.79 27.44 -53.47
CA GLY A 173 -31.59 28.19 -52.24
C GLY A 173 -30.17 28.08 -51.66
N ALA A 174 -30.00 28.55 -50.42
CA ALA A 174 -28.71 28.47 -49.72
C ALA A 174 -28.65 27.24 -48.80
N SER A 175 -27.52 26.53 -48.88
CA SER A 175 -26.94 25.70 -47.79
C SER A 175 -27.46 24.27 -47.53
N THR A 176 -28.39 23.67 -48.29
CA THR A 176 -28.91 22.32 -47.93
C THR A 176 -29.05 21.26 -49.04
N ALA A 177 -28.53 21.47 -50.26
CA ALA A 177 -28.66 20.48 -51.34
C ALA A 177 -27.51 20.46 -52.36
N THR A 178 -26.80 19.32 -52.42
CA THR A 178 -26.07 18.68 -53.55
C THR A 178 -25.23 19.51 -54.56
N LYS A 179 -25.00 20.80 -54.33
CA LYS A 179 -24.39 21.75 -55.29
C LYS A 179 -23.24 22.51 -54.65
N GLY A 180 -22.17 22.73 -55.41
CA GLY A 180 -20.86 23.05 -54.83
C GLY A 180 -20.18 21.82 -54.19
N ASP A 181 -20.96 20.88 -53.64
CA ASP A 181 -20.53 19.54 -53.22
C ASP A 181 -19.74 18.83 -54.32
N THR A 182 -18.78 17.97 -53.95
CA THR A 182 -17.97 17.26 -54.95
C THR A 182 -18.43 15.82 -55.13
N THR A 183 -19.06 15.52 -56.26
CA THR A 183 -19.70 14.23 -56.53
C THR A 183 -18.75 13.15 -57.06
N ALA A 184 -17.56 13.56 -57.51
CA ALA A 184 -16.46 12.69 -57.92
C ALA A 184 -15.13 13.45 -57.76
N ALA A 185 -14.01 12.73 -57.78
CA ALA A 185 -12.67 13.31 -57.69
C ALA A 185 -12.48 14.49 -58.67
N GLY A 186 -12.17 15.67 -58.13
CA GLY A 186 -11.97 16.89 -58.92
C GLY A 186 -13.21 17.46 -59.63
N THR A 187 -14.44 17.05 -59.26
CA THR A 187 -15.70 17.52 -59.89
C THR A 187 -16.58 18.26 -58.88
N VAL A 188 -16.92 19.53 -59.18
CA VAL A 188 -17.75 20.42 -58.34
C VAL A 188 -19.16 20.49 -58.93
N ALA A 189 -20.14 19.96 -58.20
CA ALA A 189 -21.50 19.75 -58.70
C ALA A 189 -22.20 21.06 -59.07
N GLY A 190 -22.59 21.18 -60.35
CA GLY A 190 -23.22 22.37 -60.91
C GLY A 190 -22.27 23.48 -61.37
N PHE A 191 -20.95 23.31 -61.22
CA PHE A 191 -19.96 24.35 -61.57
C PHE A 191 -18.89 23.88 -62.58
N GLY A 192 -18.31 22.68 -62.43
CA GLY A 192 -17.29 22.18 -63.37
C GLY A 192 -16.36 21.09 -62.81
N SER A 193 -15.23 20.83 -63.50
CA SER A 193 -14.22 19.88 -63.03
C SER A 193 -12.78 20.23 -63.43
N PHE A 194 -11.80 19.70 -62.70
CA PHE A 194 -10.38 19.82 -62.98
C PHE A 194 -9.91 18.80 -64.03
N ALA A 195 -8.95 19.21 -64.88
CA ALA A 195 -8.42 18.39 -65.98
C ALA A 195 -7.65 17.14 -65.52
N THR A 196 -7.00 17.17 -64.35
CA THR A 196 -6.50 15.98 -63.66
C THR A 196 -7.11 15.90 -62.26
N PRO A 197 -7.90 14.87 -61.94
CA PRO A 197 -8.34 14.61 -60.56
C PRO A 197 -7.15 14.33 -59.63
N GLY A 198 -7.22 14.84 -58.40
CA GLY A 198 -6.44 14.32 -57.26
C GLY A 198 -7.21 13.21 -56.55
N ASP A 199 -6.55 12.43 -55.69
CA ASP A 199 -7.14 11.24 -55.06
C ASP A 199 -8.20 11.60 -54.00
N VAL A 200 -9.48 11.56 -54.39
CA VAL A 200 -10.62 11.74 -53.49
C VAL A 200 -11.58 10.56 -53.59
N THR A 201 -11.67 9.81 -52.50
CA THR A 201 -12.41 8.55 -52.39
C THR A 201 -13.82 8.69 -51.80
N VAL A 202 -14.18 9.84 -51.24
CA VAL A 202 -15.49 10.11 -50.63
C VAL A 202 -16.04 11.48 -51.05
N PRO A 203 -17.32 11.59 -51.48
CA PRO A 203 -17.94 12.88 -51.77
C PRO A 203 -18.08 13.79 -50.53
N THR A 204 -17.58 15.02 -50.60
CA THR A 204 -17.86 16.05 -49.57
C THR A 204 -19.24 16.67 -49.81
N LEU A 205 -20.05 16.71 -48.76
CA LEU A 205 -21.38 17.35 -48.73
C LEU A 205 -21.33 18.60 -47.83
N LYS A 206 -22.16 19.61 -48.13
CA LYS A 206 -22.28 20.93 -47.43
C LYS A 206 -21.24 21.99 -47.84
N ASN A 207 -20.76 21.98 -49.08
CA ASN A 207 -19.95 23.12 -49.58
C ASN A 207 -20.81 24.40 -49.67
N THR A 208 -20.23 25.56 -49.34
CA THR A 208 -21.00 26.81 -49.23
C THR A 208 -20.89 27.64 -50.51
N VAL A 209 -22.03 27.94 -51.14
CA VAL A 209 -22.13 28.88 -52.26
C VAL A 209 -22.58 30.26 -51.76
N SER A 210 -21.79 31.29 -52.04
CA SER A 210 -22.02 32.68 -51.65
C SER A 210 -22.06 33.61 -52.87
N GLY A 211 -22.60 34.82 -52.72
CA GLY A 211 -22.75 35.80 -53.82
C GLY A 211 -24.03 35.65 -54.66
N ASN A 212 -25.00 34.84 -54.22
CA ASN A 212 -26.29 34.64 -54.89
C ASN A 212 -27.00 35.98 -55.18
N GLY A 213 -27.43 36.21 -56.42
CA GLY A 213 -28.02 37.48 -56.88
C GLY A 213 -27.00 38.53 -57.36
N THR A 214 -25.72 38.17 -57.49
CA THR A 214 -24.64 39.06 -57.98
C THR A 214 -23.90 38.45 -59.18
N ALA A 215 -23.08 39.24 -59.87
CA ALA A 215 -22.26 38.78 -61.00
C ALA A 215 -21.02 37.95 -60.58
N THR A 216 -20.92 37.53 -59.31
CA THR A 216 -19.84 36.68 -58.83
C THR A 216 -20.35 35.68 -57.80
N LEU A 217 -20.26 34.39 -58.13
CA LEU A 217 -20.55 33.30 -57.19
C LEU A 217 -19.23 32.74 -56.65
N THR A 218 -19.15 32.57 -55.33
CA THR A 218 -17.97 32.03 -54.66
C THR A 218 -18.34 30.75 -53.94
N VAL A 219 -17.72 29.64 -54.35
CA VAL A 219 -17.84 28.32 -53.74
C VAL A 219 -16.68 28.13 -52.76
N SER A 220 -16.99 28.15 -51.47
CA SER A 220 -16.06 27.75 -50.41
C SER A 220 -16.24 26.26 -50.15
N ILE A 221 -15.19 25.49 -50.40
CA ILE A 221 -15.16 24.04 -50.11
C ILE A 221 -14.98 23.88 -48.60
N ALA A 222 -15.92 23.20 -47.94
CA ALA A 222 -16.03 23.13 -46.49
C ALA A 222 -15.42 21.83 -45.93
N THR A 223 -14.77 21.94 -44.77
CA THR A 223 -14.04 20.86 -44.10
C THR A 223 -14.89 20.17 -43.03
N GLU A 224 -15.81 19.28 -43.44
CA GLU A 224 -16.34 18.27 -42.50
C GLU A 224 -15.48 17.01 -42.52
N ALA A 225 -14.64 16.88 -41.48
CA ALA A 225 -13.93 15.68 -40.99
C ALA A 225 -13.01 14.87 -41.92
N ALA A 226 -13.21 14.85 -43.25
CA ALA A 226 -12.45 14.00 -44.18
C ALA A 226 -12.40 14.47 -45.65
N GLY A 227 -12.49 15.78 -45.93
CA GLY A 227 -12.59 16.31 -47.31
C GLY A 227 -11.28 16.82 -47.93
N TYR A 228 -10.88 16.26 -49.08
CA TYR A 228 -9.70 16.58 -49.94
C TYR A 228 -8.31 16.51 -49.30
N MET A 229 -8.17 16.90 -48.03
CA MET A 229 -6.94 16.96 -47.23
C MET A 229 -7.07 16.04 -46.00
N ASN A 230 -7.70 14.87 -46.15
CA ASN A 230 -7.79 13.89 -45.07
C ASN A 230 -6.48 13.12 -44.90
N THR A 231 -6.40 12.27 -43.88
CA THR A 231 -5.19 11.50 -43.50
C THR A 231 -4.64 10.59 -44.60
N ALA A 232 -5.40 10.30 -45.66
CA ALA A 232 -5.00 9.43 -46.77
C ALA A 232 -4.73 10.18 -48.10
N SER A 233 -4.89 11.50 -48.16
CA SER A 233 -4.64 12.28 -49.39
C SER A 233 -3.15 12.47 -49.67
N THR A 234 -2.71 12.26 -50.92
CA THR A 234 -1.28 12.32 -51.30
C THR A 234 -1.01 13.01 -52.65
N THR A 235 -2.04 13.47 -53.38
CA THR A 235 -1.90 14.02 -54.75
C THR A 235 -2.84 15.21 -55.01
N GLU A 236 -2.31 16.31 -55.58
CA GLU A 236 -3.11 17.50 -55.89
C GLU A 236 -4.05 17.33 -57.10
N PRO A 237 -5.26 17.94 -57.08
CA PRO A 237 -6.03 18.24 -58.28
C PRO A 237 -5.33 19.32 -59.13
N SER A 238 -4.61 18.90 -60.17
CA SER A 238 -3.84 19.80 -61.04
C SER A 238 -4.58 20.23 -62.33
N GLY A 239 -3.96 21.14 -63.09
CA GLY A 239 -4.42 21.53 -64.43
C GLY A 239 -5.50 22.62 -64.44
N VAL A 240 -6.26 22.66 -65.54
CA VAL A 240 -7.31 23.66 -65.81
C VAL A 240 -8.63 23.24 -65.19
N PHE A 241 -9.33 24.17 -64.53
CA PHE A 241 -10.74 23.99 -64.20
C PHE A 241 -11.62 24.33 -65.40
N THR A 242 -12.49 23.41 -65.78
CA THR A 242 -13.41 23.53 -66.93
C THR A 242 -14.84 23.72 -66.41
N PRO A 243 -15.45 24.90 -66.57
CA PRO A 243 -16.81 25.13 -66.10
C PRO A 243 -17.86 24.42 -66.97
N VAL A 244 -19.04 24.14 -66.42
CA VAL A 244 -20.16 23.48 -67.13
C VAL A 244 -21.47 24.26 -67.02
N ALA A 245 -22.34 24.12 -68.03
CA ALA A 245 -23.66 24.74 -68.03
C ALA A 245 -24.56 24.07 -66.98
N SER A 246 -25.22 24.86 -66.14
CA SER A 246 -26.08 24.39 -65.06
C SER A 246 -27.46 25.03 -65.19
N ALA A 247 -28.51 24.20 -65.30
CA ALA A 247 -29.89 24.67 -65.46
C ALA A 247 -30.48 25.31 -64.18
N GLU A 248 -29.72 25.24 -63.08
CA GLU A 248 -30.09 25.70 -61.74
C GLU A 248 -29.29 26.96 -61.33
N VAL A 249 -28.44 27.47 -62.24
CA VAL A 249 -27.84 28.80 -62.18
C VAL A 249 -28.41 29.59 -63.36
N THR A 250 -29.16 30.65 -63.06
CA THR A 250 -29.90 31.43 -64.07
C THR A 250 -29.74 32.93 -63.85
N ASP A 251 -30.08 33.73 -64.86
CA ASP A 251 -30.34 35.16 -64.68
C ASP A 251 -31.70 35.40 -63.97
N THR A 252 -32.11 36.67 -63.85
CA THR A 252 -33.42 37.08 -63.34
C THR A 252 -34.59 36.84 -64.31
N ALA A 253 -34.32 36.39 -65.55
CA ALA A 253 -35.31 35.99 -66.55
C ALA A 253 -35.41 34.46 -66.70
N LEU A 254 -34.73 33.69 -65.84
CA LEU A 254 -34.65 32.22 -65.82
C LEU A 254 -33.92 31.59 -67.03
N ASN A 255 -33.04 32.33 -67.70
CA ASN A 255 -32.15 31.79 -68.72
C ASN A 255 -30.98 31.04 -68.09
N GLN A 256 -30.76 29.78 -68.49
CA GLN A 256 -29.65 28.92 -68.06
C GLN A 256 -28.28 29.48 -68.50
N VAL A 257 -27.28 29.42 -67.61
CA VAL A 257 -25.88 29.80 -67.92
C VAL A 257 -25.30 29.09 -69.16
N ASN A 258 -24.68 29.88 -70.03
CA ASN A 258 -23.96 29.46 -71.24
C ASN A 258 -22.43 29.54 -71.04
N ILE A 259 -21.68 28.58 -71.61
CA ILE A 259 -20.21 28.42 -71.42
C ILE A 259 -19.42 28.81 -72.69
N ALA A 260 -20.03 29.60 -73.58
CA ALA A 260 -19.45 29.95 -74.88
C ALA A 260 -18.27 30.94 -74.78
N GLY A 261 -17.07 30.45 -74.49
CA GLY A 261 -15.81 31.19 -74.67
C GLY A 261 -15.02 31.53 -73.39
N THR A 262 -15.37 30.93 -72.25
CA THR A 262 -14.73 31.22 -70.95
C THR A 262 -13.21 30.92 -70.95
N PRO A 263 -12.36 31.82 -70.44
CA PRO A 263 -10.94 31.55 -70.25
C PRO A 263 -10.67 30.45 -69.22
N ALA A 264 -9.67 29.61 -69.50
CA ALA A 264 -9.09 28.71 -68.50
C ALA A 264 -8.46 29.51 -67.34
N SER A 265 -8.59 29.03 -66.10
CA SER A 265 -8.07 29.74 -64.93
C SER A 265 -6.54 29.82 -64.91
N THR A 266 -6.02 31.04 -64.78
CA THR A 266 -4.58 31.32 -64.64
C THR A 266 -4.14 31.18 -63.19
N GLN A 267 -3.08 30.39 -62.92
CA GLN A 267 -2.52 30.23 -61.57
C GLN A 267 -1.75 31.48 -61.12
N THR A 268 -1.79 31.74 -59.81
CA THR A 268 -0.93 32.71 -59.10
C THR A 268 -0.31 32.18 -57.80
N ALA A 269 -0.73 31.01 -57.32
CA ALA A 269 -0.13 30.29 -56.19
C ALA A 269 -0.19 28.77 -56.43
N ALA A 270 0.78 28.04 -55.85
CA ALA A 270 0.69 26.59 -55.67
C ALA A 270 -0.20 26.27 -54.45
N TRP A 271 -0.57 25.01 -54.28
CA TRP A 271 -1.12 24.54 -53.02
C TRP A 271 0.03 24.34 -52.03
N ASP A 272 -0.26 24.54 -50.75
CA ASP A 272 0.62 24.08 -49.68
C ASP A 272 0.14 22.71 -49.21
N LEU A 273 1.06 21.79 -48.97
CA LEU A 273 0.81 20.40 -48.55
C LEU A 273 1.76 19.96 -47.43
N THR A 274 2.66 20.82 -46.95
CA THR A 274 3.51 20.49 -45.81
C THR A 274 2.64 20.49 -44.56
N LYS A 275 2.46 19.31 -43.97
CA LYS A 275 1.78 19.20 -42.67
C LYS A 275 2.77 19.53 -41.56
N PRO A 276 2.40 20.38 -40.59
CA PRO A 276 3.27 20.67 -39.47
C PRO A 276 3.55 19.40 -38.64
N THR A 277 4.76 19.31 -38.09
CA THR A 277 5.19 18.28 -37.13
C THR A 277 5.71 18.96 -35.87
N ILE A 278 5.46 18.38 -34.70
CA ILE A 278 6.21 18.77 -33.49
C ILE A 278 7.64 18.25 -33.64
N THR A 279 8.63 19.08 -33.33
CA THR A 279 10.07 18.83 -33.55
C THR A 279 10.85 18.62 -32.26
N SER A 280 10.38 19.18 -31.15
CA SER A 280 10.91 18.97 -29.80
C SER A 280 9.84 19.31 -28.77
N VAL A 281 9.92 18.67 -27.60
CA VAL A 281 9.17 19.06 -26.39
C VAL A 281 10.17 19.16 -25.24
N THR A 282 10.11 20.27 -24.49
CA THR A 282 10.82 20.41 -23.21
C THR A 282 9.76 20.47 -22.10
N VAL A 283 10.00 19.79 -21.00
CA VAL A 283 9.17 19.86 -19.78
C VAL A 283 10.00 20.49 -18.65
N ASP A 284 9.38 21.32 -17.82
CA ASP A 284 10.07 22.15 -16.82
C ASP A 284 9.22 22.41 -15.57
N ASP A 285 9.85 22.89 -14.51
CA ASP A 285 9.26 23.35 -13.24
C ASP A 285 9.38 24.88 -13.18
N ALA A 286 8.36 25.56 -13.70
CA ALA A 286 8.36 27.00 -13.94
C ALA A 286 7.57 27.80 -12.88
N ALA A 287 6.68 27.16 -12.12
CA ALA A 287 5.74 27.83 -11.21
C ALA A 287 5.95 27.54 -9.71
N GLY A 288 7.12 27.03 -9.30
CA GLY A 288 7.43 26.94 -7.88
C GLY A 288 8.86 26.56 -7.49
N ASP A 289 9.66 26.04 -8.42
CA ASP A 289 10.93 25.36 -8.14
C ASP A 289 10.70 24.23 -7.10
N ASN A 290 9.58 23.50 -7.25
CA ASN A 290 9.05 22.52 -6.30
C ASN A 290 9.43 21.05 -6.61
N GLY A 291 10.14 20.82 -7.72
CA GLY A 291 10.53 19.51 -8.25
C GLY A 291 9.42 18.75 -8.96
N GLN A 292 8.42 19.44 -9.54
CA GLN A 292 7.35 18.84 -10.32
C GLN A 292 7.19 19.57 -11.66
N ILE A 293 7.06 18.80 -12.74
CA ILE A 293 6.77 19.36 -14.07
C ILE A 293 5.41 20.07 -14.05
N ASP A 294 5.39 21.36 -14.36
CA ASP A 294 4.17 22.16 -14.52
C ASP A 294 4.06 22.85 -15.90
N GLU A 295 5.20 23.13 -16.55
CA GLU A 295 5.28 23.69 -17.90
C GLU A 295 5.70 22.64 -18.93
N ALA A 296 5.15 22.75 -20.15
CA ALA A 296 5.73 22.12 -21.33
C ALA A 296 5.75 23.05 -22.54
N VAL A 297 6.89 23.11 -23.22
CA VAL A 297 7.10 23.91 -24.43
C VAL A 297 7.18 22.99 -25.64
N ALA A 298 6.12 23.00 -26.46
CA ALA A 298 6.07 22.29 -27.73
C ALA A 298 6.56 23.20 -28.87
N VAL A 299 7.43 22.68 -29.74
CA VAL A 299 7.98 23.41 -30.89
C VAL A 299 7.54 22.74 -32.20
N PHE A 300 6.95 23.49 -33.11
CA PHE A 300 6.45 23.04 -34.41
C PHE A 300 7.44 23.38 -35.54
N SER A 301 7.37 22.62 -36.64
CA SER A 301 8.18 22.81 -37.86
C SER A 301 7.93 24.14 -38.58
N GLU A 302 6.76 24.76 -38.36
CA GLU A 302 6.30 26.00 -38.96
C GLU A 302 5.20 26.64 -38.10
N ASN A 303 4.75 27.85 -38.45
CA ASN A 303 3.75 28.59 -37.69
C ASN A 303 2.37 27.91 -37.70
N MET A 304 1.83 27.71 -36.50
CA MET A 304 0.48 27.20 -36.26
C MET A 304 -0.53 28.36 -36.19
N ARG A 305 -1.83 28.03 -36.14
CA ARG A 305 -2.89 28.96 -35.77
C ARG A 305 -3.37 28.71 -34.35
N ASP A 306 -3.09 29.64 -33.45
CA ASP A 306 -3.42 29.55 -32.02
C ASP A 306 -4.92 29.41 -31.79
N ALA A 307 -5.74 30.06 -32.62
CA ALA A 307 -7.20 30.01 -32.53
C ALA A 307 -7.79 28.61 -32.81
N ASN A 308 -6.97 27.65 -33.25
CA ASN A 308 -7.32 26.25 -33.51
C ASN A 308 -6.63 25.27 -32.53
N ILE A 309 -5.99 25.79 -31.47
CA ILE A 309 -5.31 25.07 -30.39
C ILE A 309 -6.13 25.25 -29.11
N THR A 310 -6.37 24.18 -28.33
CA THR A 310 -7.24 24.23 -27.14
C THR A 310 -6.75 23.38 -25.97
N ASP A 311 -7.17 23.76 -24.75
CA ASP A 311 -6.95 23.06 -23.47
C ASP A 311 -7.33 21.56 -23.43
N ALA A 312 -7.95 21.02 -24.49
CA ALA A 312 -8.33 19.62 -24.63
C ALA A 312 -7.42 18.79 -25.57
N ASP A 313 -6.41 19.39 -26.20
CA ASP A 313 -5.58 18.72 -27.22
C ASP A 313 -4.30 18.07 -26.67
N ALA A 314 -3.82 18.51 -25.49
CA ALA A 314 -2.66 17.92 -24.82
C ALA A 314 -2.88 17.77 -23.31
N THR A 315 -2.17 16.81 -22.71
CA THR A 315 -2.15 16.59 -21.25
C THR A 315 -0.74 16.24 -20.79
N LEU A 316 -0.32 16.77 -19.65
CA LEU A 316 0.89 16.33 -18.94
C LEU A 316 0.54 15.23 -17.93
N GLY A 317 1.34 14.17 -17.92
CA GLY A 317 1.17 13.01 -17.04
C GLY A 317 0.23 11.92 -17.60
N THR A 318 -0.10 10.93 -16.75
CA THR A 318 -0.96 9.81 -17.16
C THR A 318 -2.40 10.26 -17.41
N ALA A 319 -2.91 9.94 -18.60
CA ALA A 319 -4.20 10.44 -19.10
C ALA A 319 -5.39 10.24 -18.15
N GLY A 320 -5.88 11.34 -17.55
CA GLY A 320 -7.14 11.37 -16.80
C GLY A 320 -7.36 12.56 -15.86
N THR A 321 -6.32 13.23 -15.39
CA THR A 321 -6.41 14.27 -14.34
C THR A 321 -5.89 15.63 -14.77
N THR A 322 -6.80 16.62 -14.82
CA THR A 322 -6.59 18.05 -15.13
C THR A 322 -6.17 18.37 -16.58
N THR A 323 -6.49 19.60 -16.99
CA THR A 323 -6.15 20.21 -18.28
C THR A 323 -5.32 21.45 -17.99
N GLY A 324 -4.13 21.56 -18.57
CA GLY A 324 -3.36 22.81 -18.54
C GLY A 324 -4.00 23.88 -19.42
N ALA A 325 -3.64 25.14 -19.17
CA ALA A 325 -4.03 26.26 -20.00
C ALA A 325 -3.01 26.46 -21.12
N PHE A 326 -3.49 26.64 -22.35
CA PHE A 326 -2.60 26.99 -23.47
C PHE A 326 -2.27 28.48 -23.44
N THR A 327 -0.98 28.81 -23.50
CA THR A 327 -0.51 30.18 -23.70
C THR A 327 0.50 30.25 -24.85
N THR A 328 0.38 31.29 -25.66
CA THR A 328 1.35 31.62 -26.71
C THR A 328 1.95 32.99 -26.41
N VAL A 329 3.28 33.09 -26.52
CA VAL A 329 4.02 34.31 -26.18
C VAL A 329 3.88 35.36 -27.29
N VAL A 330 3.72 34.91 -28.54
CA VAL A 330 3.29 35.72 -29.68
C VAL A 330 2.12 35.00 -30.35
N ALA A 331 1.12 35.76 -30.77
CA ALA A 331 -0.01 35.18 -31.49
C ALA A 331 0.42 34.62 -32.86
N ASP A 332 0.01 33.39 -33.16
CA ASP A 332 0.25 32.66 -34.42
C ASP A 332 1.74 32.39 -34.71
N ASP A 333 2.48 31.80 -33.76
CA ASP A 333 3.89 31.42 -33.90
C ASP A 333 4.15 29.89 -34.03
N ASN A 334 5.40 29.44 -33.93
CA ASN A 334 5.78 28.02 -34.07
C ASN A 334 6.10 27.33 -32.73
N THR A 335 5.71 27.94 -31.61
CA THR A 335 5.90 27.47 -30.24
C THR A 335 4.60 27.55 -29.46
N THR A 336 4.43 26.73 -28.44
CA THR A 336 3.24 26.75 -27.59
C THR A 336 3.61 26.28 -26.20
N ILE A 337 3.19 27.05 -25.20
CA ILE A 337 3.41 26.76 -23.79
C ILE A 337 2.12 26.18 -23.21
N PHE A 338 2.25 25.03 -22.54
CA PHE A 338 1.20 24.39 -21.78
C PHE A 338 1.53 24.55 -20.29
N ASP A 339 0.72 25.32 -19.57
CA ASP A 339 0.91 25.71 -18.16
C ASP A 339 -0.13 25.00 -17.28
N ARG A 340 0.32 24.28 -16.26
CA ARG A 340 -0.54 23.70 -15.22
C ARG A 340 -0.66 24.65 -14.02
N THR A 341 -1.75 25.41 -14.00
CA THR A 341 -2.14 26.28 -12.86
C THR A 341 -2.33 25.60 -11.49
N VAL A 342 -2.18 24.27 -11.39
CA VAL A 342 -2.20 23.47 -10.15
C VAL A 342 -1.28 22.26 -10.32
N ASP A 343 -0.32 22.12 -9.41
CA ASP A 343 0.66 21.04 -9.31
C ASP A 343 -0.03 19.66 -9.13
N ASP A 344 0.52 18.59 -9.75
CA ASP A 344 0.06 17.21 -9.57
C ASP A 344 1.24 16.31 -9.18
N ASN A 345 1.29 15.98 -7.89
CA ASN A 345 2.30 15.13 -7.24
C ASN A 345 2.45 13.71 -7.83
N SER A 346 1.66 13.32 -8.84
CA SER A 346 1.71 11.99 -9.47
C SER A 346 2.56 11.91 -10.75
N VAL A 347 3.12 13.02 -11.23
CA VAL A 347 3.99 13.05 -12.43
C VAL A 347 5.44 12.76 -12.05
N ASP A 348 5.88 11.52 -12.25
CA ASP A 348 7.28 11.08 -12.10
C ASP A 348 8.13 11.61 -13.28
N THR A 349 9.12 12.46 -12.97
CA THR A 349 10.05 13.06 -13.94
C THR A 349 11.02 12.03 -14.53
N SER A 350 11.35 10.97 -13.78
CA SER A 350 12.53 10.13 -14.01
C SER A 350 12.51 9.26 -15.28
N THR A 351 11.42 9.31 -16.05
CA THR A 351 11.40 8.87 -17.45
C THR A 351 10.87 9.98 -18.36
N ALA A 352 11.78 10.73 -18.98
CA ALA A 352 11.52 11.78 -19.97
C ALA A 352 10.98 11.25 -21.33
N ALA A 353 9.97 10.37 -21.30
CA ALA A 353 9.37 9.77 -22.50
C ALA A 353 7.91 9.36 -22.25
N GLY A 354 6.97 10.14 -22.80
CA GLY A 354 5.53 9.95 -22.62
C GLY A 354 4.92 10.78 -21.49
N SER A 355 5.66 11.74 -20.93
CA SER A 355 5.12 12.69 -19.95
C SER A 355 4.26 13.76 -20.62
N PHE A 356 4.52 14.09 -21.90
CA PHE A 356 3.66 14.92 -22.74
C PHE A 356 2.79 14.06 -23.67
N LEU A 357 1.51 13.89 -23.33
CA LEU A 357 0.56 13.13 -24.14
C LEU A 357 -0.29 14.07 -25.01
N TYR A 358 -0.06 14.03 -26.32
CA TYR A 358 -0.95 14.67 -27.31
C TYR A 358 -2.15 13.76 -27.59
N SER A 359 -3.34 14.16 -27.15
CA SER A 359 -4.59 13.50 -27.50
C SER A 359 -5.24 14.23 -28.67
N GLY A 360 -5.17 13.67 -29.88
CA GLY A 360 -5.78 14.21 -31.12
C GLY A 360 -7.31 14.19 -31.15
N ALA A 361 -7.95 14.69 -30.09
CA ALA A 361 -9.40 14.73 -29.89
C ALA A 361 -10.07 15.83 -30.73
N THR A 362 -9.36 16.91 -31.08
CA THR A 362 -9.83 17.86 -32.10
C THR A 362 -9.13 17.64 -33.44
N THR A 363 -9.90 17.81 -34.52
CA THR A 363 -9.44 17.72 -35.91
C THR A 363 -9.15 19.11 -36.50
N LEU A 364 -8.65 20.03 -35.67
CA LEU A 364 -8.63 21.48 -35.94
C LEU A 364 -7.23 22.10 -36.00
N MET A 365 -6.26 21.60 -35.23
CA MET A 365 -4.88 22.10 -35.22
C MET A 365 -4.28 22.16 -36.64
N THR A 366 -4.04 23.38 -37.11
CA THR A 366 -3.64 23.65 -38.49
C THR A 366 -2.55 24.71 -38.56
N ASP A 367 -1.68 24.57 -39.55
CA ASP A 367 -0.73 25.60 -39.97
C ASP A 367 -1.45 26.83 -40.57
N PHE A 368 -0.66 27.74 -41.15
CA PHE A 368 -1.17 28.91 -41.87
C PHE A 368 -1.89 28.63 -43.20
N ALA A 369 -1.70 27.47 -43.83
CA ALA A 369 -2.39 27.09 -45.07
C ALA A 369 -3.73 26.35 -44.83
N GLY A 370 -3.88 25.67 -43.69
CA GLY A 370 -4.98 24.75 -43.39
C GLY A 370 -4.59 23.26 -43.39
N ASN A 371 -3.29 22.94 -43.40
CA ASN A 371 -2.79 21.58 -43.25
C ASN A 371 -2.91 21.14 -41.78
N LEU A 372 -3.59 20.01 -41.54
CA LEU A 372 -3.70 19.41 -40.20
C LEU A 372 -2.32 18.91 -39.71
N LEU A 373 -2.06 19.07 -38.42
CA LEU A 373 -0.89 18.49 -37.74
C LEU A 373 -0.67 17.02 -38.13
N ASN A 374 0.58 16.67 -38.45
CA ASN A 374 0.97 15.37 -38.98
C ASN A 374 1.06 14.31 -37.87
N THR A 375 -0.10 13.89 -37.35
CA THR A 375 -0.17 12.73 -36.45
C THR A 375 0.19 11.44 -37.19
N ALA A 376 0.83 10.52 -36.47
CA ALA A 376 0.93 9.13 -36.91
C ALA A 376 -0.48 8.50 -36.96
N VAL A 377 -0.59 7.34 -37.60
CA VAL A 377 -1.88 6.66 -37.81
C VAL A 377 -2.62 6.49 -36.46
N ASP A 378 -3.88 6.90 -36.45
CA ASP A 378 -4.81 6.92 -35.31
C ASP A 378 -4.60 8.04 -34.25
N GLY A 379 -3.87 9.10 -34.58
CA GLY A 379 -4.07 10.43 -33.96
C GLY A 379 -3.26 10.70 -32.69
N THR A 380 -2.37 9.79 -32.30
CA THR A 380 -1.30 10.04 -31.33
C THR A 380 0.00 10.43 -32.04
N ILE A 381 0.81 11.25 -31.40
CA ILE A 381 2.24 11.31 -31.70
C ILE A 381 2.85 10.05 -31.09
N ALA A 382 3.65 9.30 -31.85
CA ALA A 382 4.20 8.04 -31.36
C ALA A 382 5.25 8.31 -30.28
N ALA A 383 5.09 7.71 -29.10
CA ALA A 383 6.06 7.77 -28.02
C ALA A 383 7.42 7.22 -28.51
N GLY A 384 8.39 8.12 -28.71
CA GLY A 384 9.71 7.82 -29.28
C GLY A 384 10.06 8.50 -30.62
N ASP A 385 9.11 9.17 -31.30
CA ASP A 385 9.40 9.91 -32.55
C ASP A 385 9.93 11.35 -32.30
N ILE A 386 9.90 11.83 -31.07
CA ILE A 386 10.39 13.16 -30.65
C ILE A 386 11.30 13.01 -29.44
N GLY A 387 12.36 13.82 -29.37
CA GLY A 387 13.13 14.00 -28.14
C GLY A 387 12.37 14.89 -27.16
N GLU A 388 11.54 14.28 -26.31
CA GLU A 388 11.20 14.86 -25.01
C GLU A 388 12.49 15.04 -24.20
N THR A 389 12.67 16.20 -23.57
CA THR A 389 13.82 16.50 -22.70
C THR A 389 13.30 17.09 -21.40
N ASP A 390 13.80 16.55 -20.29
CA ASP A 390 13.46 17.02 -18.94
C ASP A 390 14.41 18.12 -18.49
N GLY A 391 13.84 19.25 -18.08
CA GLY A 391 14.54 20.44 -17.60
C GLY A 391 14.43 20.66 -16.09
N ALA A 392 13.54 19.94 -15.39
CA ALA A 392 13.31 20.16 -13.97
C ALA A 392 14.58 19.89 -13.14
N GLU A 393 14.91 20.78 -12.19
CA GLU A 393 16.05 20.58 -11.29
C GLU A 393 15.59 19.89 -9.97
N PRO A 394 16.10 18.70 -9.62
CA PRO A 394 15.65 17.97 -8.44
C PRO A 394 15.80 18.73 -7.12
N ILE A 395 14.79 18.70 -6.25
CA ILE A 395 14.89 19.29 -4.89
C ILE A 395 15.03 18.23 -3.81
N VAL A 396 15.70 18.57 -2.70
CA VAL A 396 15.66 17.78 -1.46
C VAL A 396 14.37 18.11 -0.70
N THR A 397 13.46 17.14 -0.62
CA THR A 397 12.13 17.27 0.03
C THR A 397 12.17 16.92 1.51
N ALA A 398 13.06 16.01 1.93
CA ALA A 398 13.27 15.66 3.35
C ALA A 398 14.69 15.15 3.62
N VAL A 399 15.13 15.29 4.88
CA VAL A 399 16.35 14.64 5.39
C VAL A 399 16.05 13.96 6.72
N ASP A 400 15.92 12.63 6.72
CA ASP A 400 15.72 11.85 7.93
C ASP A 400 17.04 11.42 8.55
N ARG A 401 17.14 11.57 9.89
CA ARG A 401 18.27 11.17 10.72
C ARG A 401 17.79 10.00 11.57
N ASN A 402 18.45 8.85 11.46
CA ASN A 402 17.87 7.60 11.96
C ASN A 402 18.90 6.52 12.31
N THR A 403 18.51 5.58 13.17
CA THR A 403 19.32 4.44 13.65
C THR A 403 18.67 3.08 13.41
N ALA A 404 17.42 3.04 12.92
CA ALA A 404 16.52 1.87 12.88
C ALA A 404 17.00 0.62 12.11
N VAL A 405 18.21 0.61 11.55
CA VAL A 405 18.84 -0.56 10.90
C VAL A 405 20.14 -0.97 11.60
N GLY A 406 20.40 -0.47 12.82
CA GLY A 406 21.66 -0.67 13.54
C GLY A 406 22.83 0.16 12.99
N TYR A 407 22.58 1.27 12.30
CA TYR A 407 23.61 2.18 11.80
C TYR A 407 23.11 3.62 11.89
N ASN A 408 23.96 4.54 12.32
CA ASN A 408 23.70 5.97 12.20
C ASN A 408 23.58 6.34 10.69
N ARG A 409 22.37 6.70 10.27
CA ARG A 409 21.94 6.81 8.87
C ARG A 409 21.41 8.20 8.57
N LEU A 410 21.76 8.71 7.39
CA LEU A 410 21.12 9.86 6.76
C LEU A 410 20.34 9.40 5.54
N THR A 411 19.09 9.82 5.44
CA THR A 411 18.21 9.47 4.32
C THR A 411 17.77 10.76 3.65
N PHE A 412 18.19 10.96 2.41
CA PHE A 412 17.85 12.12 1.58
C PHE A 412 16.70 11.73 0.66
N THR A 413 15.53 12.33 0.88
CA THR A 413 14.38 12.20 -0.02
C THR A 413 14.41 13.37 -1.00
N TYR A 414 14.19 13.08 -2.27
CA TYR A 414 14.17 14.05 -3.36
C TYR A 414 12.74 14.21 -3.91
N SER A 415 12.56 15.08 -4.89
CA SER A 415 11.37 15.10 -5.77
C SER A 415 11.23 13.79 -6.57
N GLU A 416 12.36 13.22 -6.98
CA GLU A 416 12.44 12.24 -8.07
C GLU A 416 13.61 11.25 -7.94
N ASN A 417 13.70 10.29 -8.86
CA ASN A 417 14.69 9.20 -8.79
C ASN A 417 16.12 9.66 -9.13
N MET A 418 16.95 9.82 -8.09
CA MET A 418 18.32 10.34 -8.21
C MET A 418 19.37 9.25 -8.49
N THR A 419 20.27 9.52 -9.43
CA THR A 419 21.46 8.75 -9.74
C THR A 419 22.71 9.33 -9.07
N VAL A 420 23.52 8.46 -8.46
CA VAL A 420 24.85 8.82 -7.97
C VAL A 420 25.90 8.29 -8.94
N ALA A 421 26.64 9.22 -9.57
CA ALA A 421 27.74 8.86 -10.45
C ALA A 421 28.79 8.02 -9.69
N ILE A 422 29.36 7.00 -10.36
CA ILE A 422 30.28 6.00 -9.79
C ILE A 422 29.76 5.29 -8.51
N GLY A 423 28.57 4.69 -8.62
CA GLY A 423 27.89 3.95 -7.55
C GLY A 423 28.72 2.94 -6.76
N THR A 424 28.27 2.68 -5.53
CA THR A 424 28.96 1.89 -4.49
C THR A 424 30.35 2.40 -4.11
N SER A 425 30.40 3.56 -3.45
CA SER A 425 31.48 4.02 -2.55
C SER A 425 32.93 3.87 -3.03
N THR A 426 33.48 4.91 -3.65
CA THR A 426 34.93 5.07 -3.80
C THR A 426 35.42 6.45 -3.31
N ALA A 427 35.68 6.52 -1.99
CA ALA A 427 36.65 7.43 -1.36
C ALA A 427 36.48 8.96 -1.50
N THR A 428 35.31 9.50 -1.88
CA THR A 428 35.03 10.95 -1.73
C THR A 428 33.54 11.33 -1.63
N LYS A 429 32.59 10.38 -1.54
CA LYS A 429 31.15 10.65 -1.72
C LYS A 429 30.30 9.95 -0.67
N GLY A 430 29.39 10.69 -0.06
CA GLY A 430 28.82 10.38 1.25
C GLY A 430 29.79 10.60 2.42
N ASP A 431 31.10 10.71 2.17
CA ASP A 431 32.14 10.88 3.19
C ASP A 431 32.00 12.17 3.99
N THR A 432 32.24 12.09 5.30
CA THR A 432 32.14 13.23 6.21
C THR A 432 33.44 14.06 6.21
N THR A 433 33.68 14.80 5.12
CA THR A 433 34.94 15.50 4.80
C THR A 433 35.26 16.71 5.69
N ALA A 434 34.26 17.26 6.38
CA ALA A 434 34.39 18.19 7.49
C ALA A 434 33.32 17.86 8.54
N ALA A 435 33.50 18.32 9.78
CA ALA A 435 32.49 18.10 10.82
C ALA A 435 31.12 18.65 10.36
N GLY A 436 30.09 17.80 10.38
CA GLY A 436 28.75 18.12 9.88
C GLY A 436 28.58 18.20 8.35
N THR A 437 29.62 18.03 7.53
CA THR A 437 29.53 18.06 6.05
C THR A 437 29.52 16.65 5.47
N VAL A 438 28.61 16.36 4.55
CA VAL A 438 28.43 15.09 3.83
C VAL A 438 28.75 15.30 2.35
N ALA A 439 29.86 14.77 1.87
CA ALA A 439 30.41 15.11 0.56
C ALA A 439 29.52 14.67 -0.61
N GLY A 440 29.13 15.63 -1.44
CA GLY A 440 28.18 15.45 -2.55
C GLY A 440 26.71 15.65 -2.20
N PHE A 441 26.39 15.85 -0.91
CA PHE A 441 25.01 15.99 -0.42
C PHE A 441 24.74 17.34 0.27
N GLY A 442 25.60 17.79 1.18
CA GLY A 442 25.40 19.05 1.92
C GLY A 442 26.07 19.12 3.29
N SER A 443 25.57 19.97 4.19
CA SER A 443 26.10 20.12 5.55
C SER A 443 25.08 20.59 6.59
N PHE A 444 25.20 20.12 7.83
CA PHE A 444 24.41 20.59 9.00
C PHE A 444 24.87 21.96 9.51
N ALA A 445 23.93 22.80 9.94
CA ALA A 445 24.19 24.14 10.45
C ALA A 445 25.00 24.17 11.76
N THR A 446 24.80 23.21 12.67
CA THR A 446 25.69 22.97 13.82
C THR A 446 26.42 21.64 13.68
N PRO A 447 27.73 21.65 13.38
CA PRO A 447 28.57 20.46 13.46
C PRO A 447 28.56 19.85 14.87
N GLY A 448 28.03 18.64 14.99
CA GLY A 448 28.25 17.77 16.15
C GLY A 448 29.64 17.11 16.10
N ASP A 449 29.93 16.22 17.05
CA ASP A 449 31.27 15.65 17.28
C ASP A 449 31.74 14.60 16.24
N VAL A 450 31.20 14.64 15.02
CA VAL A 450 31.57 13.77 13.90
C VAL A 450 32.96 14.13 13.37
N THR A 451 33.98 13.46 13.92
CA THR A 451 35.37 13.59 13.46
C THR A 451 35.58 13.00 12.07
N VAL A 452 36.23 13.79 11.21
CA VAL A 452 36.41 13.58 9.76
C VAL A 452 37.02 12.21 9.39
N PRO A 453 36.26 11.30 8.77
CA PRO A 453 36.72 10.04 8.18
C PRO A 453 36.61 10.11 6.64
N THR A 454 37.74 10.28 5.95
CA THR A 454 37.75 10.79 4.56
C THR A 454 37.43 9.78 3.44
N THR A 455 37.00 8.54 3.73
CA THR A 455 37.02 7.43 2.73
C THR A 455 36.04 6.24 2.94
N LYS A 456 35.03 6.32 3.84
CA LYS A 456 34.37 5.14 4.45
C LYS A 456 32.85 5.17 4.61
N ASN A 457 32.13 6.17 4.12
CA ASN A 457 30.66 6.13 4.16
C ASN A 457 30.10 5.39 2.93
N THR A 458 28.97 4.68 3.10
CA THR A 458 28.36 3.89 2.01
C THR A 458 27.09 4.56 1.51
N VAL A 459 27.01 4.81 0.20
CA VAL A 459 25.83 5.38 -0.47
C VAL A 459 25.03 4.27 -1.14
N GLY A 460 23.73 4.20 -0.86
CA GLY A 460 22.75 3.29 -1.47
C GLY A 460 21.47 4.02 -1.88
N GLY A 461 20.59 3.39 -2.66
CA GLY A 461 19.40 4.04 -3.22
C GLY A 461 19.68 4.90 -4.47
N THR A 462 20.75 4.60 -5.22
CA THR A 462 20.95 5.19 -6.56
C THR A 462 19.91 4.62 -7.53
N GLY A 463 19.33 5.48 -8.36
CA GLY A 463 18.18 5.15 -9.20
C GLY A 463 16.84 5.10 -8.44
N THR A 464 16.75 5.73 -7.25
CA THR A 464 15.50 5.90 -6.50
C THR A 464 15.41 7.30 -5.89
N ALA A 465 14.20 7.76 -5.54
CA ALA A 465 13.98 9.06 -4.92
C ALA A 465 14.45 9.17 -3.46
N THR A 466 15.21 8.18 -2.97
CA THR A 466 15.61 8.08 -1.56
C THR A 466 17.04 7.57 -1.46
N ILE A 467 18.02 8.49 -1.54
CA ILE A 467 19.43 8.16 -1.35
C ILE A 467 19.72 8.01 0.14
N THR A 468 20.23 6.85 0.53
CA THR A 468 20.69 6.56 1.88
C THR A 468 22.22 6.69 1.95
N VAL A 469 22.72 7.49 2.90
CA VAL A 469 24.12 7.50 3.32
C VAL A 469 24.23 6.83 4.69
N LEU A 470 24.84 5.65 4.70
CA LEU A 470 25.25 4.93 5.90
C LEU A 470 26.58 5.50 6.38
N ILE A 471 26.59 6.06 7.60
CA ILE A 471 27.82 6.55 8.22
C ILE A 471 28.56 5.34 8.82
N ALA A 472 29.80 5.16 8.37
CA ALA A 472 30.71 4.03 8.62
C ALA A 472 30.40 2.69 7.92
N ASN A 473 31.35 2.23 7.09
CA ASN A 473 31.59 0.80 6.86
C ASN A 473 33.10 0.48 6.71
N GLN A 474 33.50 -0.63 7.32
CA GLN A 474 34.78 -1.36 7.25
C GLN A 474 36.11 -0.59 7.51
N ASN A 475 36.75 -0.95 8.63
CA ASN A 475 38.11 -0.60 9.07
C ASN A 475 38.38 0.91 9.22
N ALA A 476 37.93 1.47 10.35
CA ALA A 476 38.27 2.79 10.90
C ALA A 476 37.52 4.03 10.37
N GLY A 477 36.23 4.13 10.72
CA GLY A 477 35.51 5.39 10.92
C GLY A 477 34.70 5.30 12.21
N TYR A 478 34.73 6.31 13.08
CA TYR A 478 34.19 6.24 14.45
C TYR A 478 33.57 7.56 14.92
N MET A 479 32.49 7.46 15.69
CA MET A 479 32.16 8.46 16.70
C MET A 479 33.23 8.37 17.79
N ASN A 480 34.03 9.42 17.98
CA ASN A 480 35.23 9.34 18.81
C ASN A 480 34.93 9.26 20.32
N THR A 481 35.94 8.95 21.13
CA THR A 481 35.82 8.84 22.60
C THR A 481 35.26 10.08 23.29
N ALA A 482 35.49 11.28 22.74
CA ALA A 482 34.97 12.55 23.23
C ALA A 482 33.61 12.97 22.63
N SER A 483 33.04 12.19 21.70
CA SER A 483 31.72 12.49 21.11
C SER A 483 30.64 12.50 22.19
N THR A 484 29.90 13.62 22.24
CA THR A 484 28.79 13.87 23.19
C THR A 484 27.63 14.67 22.60
N THR A 485 27.74 15.16 21.36
CA THR A 485 26.73 16.03 20.73
C THR A 485 26.36 15.64 19.29
N GLU A 486 25.06 15.61 19.02
CA GLU A 486 24.47 15.30 17.71
C GLU A 486 24.59 16.47 16.71
N PRO A 487 24.95 16.25 15.43
CA PRO A 487 24.84 17.26 14.39
C PRO A 487 23.40 17.76 14.23
N SER A 488 23.23 19.07 14.23
CA SER A 488 21.94 19.70 14.53
C SER A 488 21.66 20.93 13.68
N GLY A 489 20.44 21.48 13.82
CA GLY A 489 19.93 22.53 12.95
C GLY A 489 19.63 22.02 11.54
N ASN A 490 19.23 22.94 10.65
CA ASN A 490 18.91 22.60 9.27
C ASN A 490 20.15 22.00 8.57
N PHE A 491 19.93 20.91 7.82
CA PHE A 491 20.85 20.53 6.76
C PHE A 491 20.77 21.56 5.62
N THR A 492 21.87 21.77 4.91
CA THR A 492 21.98 22.69 3.77
C THR A 492 22.54 21.89 2.59
N PRO A 493 21.75 21.62 1.52
CA PRO A 493 22.19 20.81 0.40
C PRO A 493 23.22 21.55 -0.47
N VAL A 494 23.92 20.79 -1.33
CA VAL A 494 24.81 21.36 -2.35
C VAL A 494 24.52 20.76 -3.72
N ALA A 495 24.44 21.62 -4.74
CA ALA A 495 24.45 21.19 -6.13
C ALA A 495 25.77 20.43 -6.42
N SER A 496 25.65 19.28 -7.10
CA SER A 496 26.75 18.34 -7.30
C SER A 496 26.54 17.58 -8.61
N ALA A 497 27.40 17.78 -9.61
CA ALA A 497 27.34 17.08 -10.91
C ALA A 497 27.61 15.56 -10.85
N GLU A 498 27.57 14.98 -9.65
CA GLU A 498 27.70 13.55 -9.36
C GLU A 498 26.49 13.01 -8.57
N VAL A 499 25.54 13.87 -8.17
CA VAL A 499 24.23 13.53 -7.58
C VAL A 499 23.19 14.29 -8.39
N ALA A 500 22.64 13.61 -9.39
CA ALA A 500 21.78 14.16 -10.43
C ALA A 500 20.59 13.22 -10.69
N ASP A 501 19.60 13.67 -11.43
CA ASP A 501 18.48 12.87 -11.93
C ASP A 501 18.91 11.87 -13.04
N ALA A 502 17.97 11.50 -13.93
CA ALA A 502 18.25 10.71 -15.14
C ALA A 502 18.73 11.57 -16.34
N ALA A 503 18.37 12.86 -16.42
CA ALA A 503 18.76 13.77 -17.49
C ALA A 503 20.13 14.47 -17.29
N LEU A 504 20.71 14.31 -16.09
CA LEU A 504 21.91 14.96 -15.55
C LEU A 504 21.71 16.39 -15.00
N ASN A 505 20.48 16.76 -14.65
CA ASN A 505 20.14 17.97 -13.91
C ASN A 505 20.62 17.86 -12.45
N GLN A 506 21.10 18.97 -11.89
CA GLN A 506 21.68 19.01 -10.54
C GLN A 506 20.65 19.45 -9.51
N VAL A 507 20.89 19.08 -8.24
CA VAL A 507 20.02 19.45 -7.14
C VAL A 507 19.86 20.98 -7.02
N ASN A 508 18.64 21.50 -7.23
CA ASN A 508 18.32 22.90 -6.97
C ASN A 508 18.43 23.16 -5.46
N ILE A 509 19.22 24.17 -5.08
CA ILE A 509 19.51 24.51 -3.68
C ILE A 509 18.75 25.73 -3.17
N ALA A 510 17.94 26.39 -4.00
CA ALA A 510 17.27 27.63 -3.64
C ALA A 510 15.98 27.39 -2.82
N ASN A 511 15.23 26.33 -3.14
CA ASN A 511 13.86 26.15 -2.64
C ASN A 511 13.61 24.88 -1.82
N THR A 512 14.64 24.05 -1.59
CA THR A 512 14.55 22.81 -0.79
C THR A 512 13.94 23.04 0.60
N PRO A 513 12.73 22.52 0.92
CA PRO A 513 12.00 22.85 2.14
C PRO A 513 12.49 21.99 3.33
N LEU A 514 13.65 22.34 3.89
CA LEU A 514 14.34 21.51 4.89
C LEU A 514 13.71 21.51 6.29
N SER A 515 12.72 20.64 6.45
CA SER A 515 12.37 19.99 7.71
C SER A 515 13.18 18.70 7.87
N THR A 516 14.06 18.64 8.88
CA THR A 516 14.72 17.38 9.26
C THR A 516 13.79 16.58 10.18
N THR A 517 13.35 15.39 9.77
CA THR A 517 12.70 14.47 10.72
C THR A 517 13.74 13.93 11.71
N THR A 518 13.30 13.74 12.95
CA THR A 518 14.21 13.50 14.08
C THR A 518 13.88 12.19 14.79
N SER A 519 14.41 11.08 14.26
CA SER A 519 14.84 10.01 15.17
C SER A 519 16.19 10.45 15.75
N ALA A 520 16.46 10.11 17.01
CA ALA A 520 17.75 10.44 17.62
C ALA A 520 18.87 9.60 16.99
N TRP A 521 20.06 10.17 16.85
CA TRP A 521 21.26 9.37 16.65
C TRP A 521 21.58 8.61 17.93
N ASP A 522 22.16 7.43 17.76
CA ASP A 522 22.64 6.66 18.89
C ASP A 522 24.02 7.18 19.26
N LEU A 523 24.07 7.88 20.39
CA LEU A 523 25.28 8.41 21.02
C LEU A 523 25.63 7.64 22.31
N THR A 524 24.88 6.58 22.62
CA THR A 524 25.17 5.66 23.70
C THR A 524 26.52 4.99 23.41
N LYS A 525 27.27 4.62 24.44
CA LYS A 525 28.54 3.91 24.26
C LYS A 525 28.45 2.61 25.04
N PRO A 526 28.68 1.45 24.41
CA PRO A 526 28.56 0.19 25.12
C PRO A 526 29.51 0.13 26.31
N THR A 527 29.01 -0.40 27.42
CA THR A 527 29.79 -0.78 28.59
C THR A 527 29.72 -2.29 28.78
N ILE A 528 30.72 -2.86 29.45
CA ILE A 528 30.64 -4.24 29.96
C ILE A 528 29.92 -4.15 31.31
N THR A 529 28.88 -4.96 31.51
CA THR A 529 28.02 -4.92 32.70
C THR A 529 28.33 -6.06 33.68
N SER A 530 28.72 -7.23 33.18
CA SER A 530 29.24 -8.34 34.00
C SER A 530 30.13 -9.28 33.20
N VAL A 531 30.93 -10.08 33.91
CA VAL A 531 31.62 -11.24 33.35
C VAL A 531 31.41 -12.43 34.29
N THR A 532 30.87 -13.53 33.79
CA THR A 532 30.77 -14.80 34.53
C THR A 532 31.72 -15.81 33.92
N VAL A 533 32.53 -16.48 34.74
CA VAL A 533 33.41 -17.57 34.30
C VAL A 533 32.89 -18.91 34.80
N SER A 534 33.13 -20.00 34.06
CA SER A 534 32.62 -21.33 34.42
C SER A 534 33.46 -22.46 33.82
N ASP A 535 33.33 -23.64 34.41
CA ASP A 535 33.58 -24.93 33.74
C ASP A 535 32.35 -25.33 32.91
N PHE A 536 32.53 -25.81 31.68
CA PHE A 536 31.43 -26.16 30.79
C PHE A 536 31.69 -27.34 29.85
N VAL A 537 32.93 -27.58 29.41
CA VAL A 537 33.22 -28.61 28.40
C VAL A 537 33.43 -29.99 29.03
N ASN A 538 33.80 -30.06 30.32
CA ASN A 538 34.14 -31.35 30.94
C ASN A 538 33.95 -31.48 32.47
N ASN A 539 33.54 -30.43 33.20
CA ASN A 539 33.20 -30.48 34.64
C ASN A 539 34.34 -31.04 35.52
N ASN A 540 35.59 -30.64 35.23
CA ASN A 540 36.80 -31.05 35.97
C ASN A 540 37.27 -30.04 37.06
N GLY A 541 36.45 -29.04 37.36
CA GLY A 541 36.74 -27.99 38.35
C GLY A 541 37.70 -26.92 37.82
N LYS A 542 37.62 -26.59 36.52
CA LYS A 542 38.47 -25.54 35.90
C LYS A 542 37.71 -24.68 34.90
N ILE A 543 38.07 -23.39 34.88
CA ILE A 543 37.47 -22.41 33.98
C ILE A 543 37.87 -22.69 32.52
N ASP A 544 36.87 -22.97 31.68
CA ASP A 544 37.01 -23.11 30.23
C ASP A 544 36.06 -22.21 29.42
N ARG A 545 35.12 -21.50 30.07
CA ARG A 545 34.24 -20.51 29.45
C ARG A 545 34.21 -19.21 30.26
N ALA A 546 34.11 -18.10 29.55
CA ALA A 546 33.74 -16.79 30.09
C ALA A 546 32.54 -16.25 29.28
N VAL A 547 31.57 -15.64 29.95
CA VAL A 547 30.42 -14.99 29.34
C VAL A 547 30.46 -13.51 29.71
N MET A 548 30.67 -12.66 28.70
CA MET A 548 30.66 -11.21 28.86
C MET A 548 29.25 -10.68 28.55
N VAL A 549 28.66 -9.91 29.45
CA VAL A 549 27.42 -9.17 29.20
C VAL A 549 27.74 -7.69 29.02
N LEU A 550 27.08 -7.05 28.07
CA LEU A 550 27.25 -5.64 27.75
C LEU A 550 25.93 -4.86 27.92
N SER A 551 25.98 -3.53 27.89
CA SER A 551 24.79 -2.66 28.00
C SER A 551 23.83 -2.78 26.81
N GLU A 552 24.36 -3.19 25.66
CA GLU A 552 23.67 -3.25 24.37
C GLU A 552 24.39 -4.22 23.42
N ALA A 553 23.80 -4.46 22.25
CA ALA A 553 24.30 -5.44 21.28
C ALA A 553 25.57 -4.96 20.57
N MET A 554 26.54 -5.87 20.43
CA MET A 554 27.87 -5.56 19.90
C MET A 554 28.05 -5.95 18.45
N ARG A 555 28.99 -5.29 17.77
CA ARG A 555 29.43 -5.68 16.44
C ARG A 555 30.49 -6.77 16.57
N ASP A 556 30.07 -8.03 16.44
CA ASP A 556 30.89 -9.22 16.67
C ASP A 556 32.17 -9.27 15.82
N SER A 557 32.12 -8.75 14.59
CA SER A 557 33.32 -8.59 13.73
C SER A 557 34.42 -7.66 14.29
N SER A 558 34.16 -6.94 15.39
CA SER A 558 35.15 -6.18 16.16
C SER A 558 35.62 -6.90 17.44
N LEU A 559 34.87 -7.90 17.91
CA LEU A 559 35.23 -8.76 19.04
C LEU A 559 36.11 -9.90 18.52
N THR A 560 37.35 -10.00 18.99
CA THR A 560 38.29 -11.00 18.45
C THR A 560 38.98 -11.81 19.53
N ASN A 561 39.22 -13.08 19.20
CA ASN A 561 39.88 -14.09 20.03
C ASN A 561 41.25 -13.66 20.57
N ALA A 562 41.95 -12.77 19.86
CA ALA A 562 43.26 -12.24 20.27
C ALA A 562 43.18 -11.19 21.38
N ASN A 563 42.00 -10.60 21.60
CA ASN A 563 41.77 -9.54 22.56
C ASN A 563 41.35 -10.09 23.95
N ALA A 564 40.78 -11.29 24.01
CA ALA A 564 40.25 -11.90 25.24
C ALA A 564 41.25 -12.88 25.89
N THR A 565 41.61 -12.61 27.14
CA THR A 565 42.53 -13.43 27.94
C THR A 565 42.07 -13.58 29.38
N LEU A 566 42.37 -14.72 30.00
CA LEU A 566 42.21 -14.96 31.43
C LEU A 566 43.60 -15.17 32.02
N GLY A 567 43.92 -14.48 33.12
CA GLY A 567 45.18 -14.65 33.83
C GLY A 567 45.43 -13.59 34.91
N THR A 568 45.85 -14.02 36.09
CA THR A 568 46.36 -13.12 37.13
C THR A 568 47.75 -12.58 36.77
N SER A 569 48.15 -11.48 37.40
CA SER A 569 49.43 -10.79 37.15
C SER A 569 50.67 -11.61 37.60
N GLY A 570 50.99 -12.66 36.84
CA GLY A 570 52.18 -13.50 37.09
C GLY A 570 52.30 -14.77 36.23
N THR A 571 51.20 -15.43 35.86
CA THR A 571 51.25 -16.79 35.28
C THR A 571 50.09 -17.08 34.32
N THR A 572 50.44 -17.71 33.18
CA THR A 572 49.59 -18.34 32.14
C THR A 572 48.36 -17.56 31.64
N THR A 573 48.43 -17.14 30.37
CA THR A 573 47.31 -16.54 29.63
C THR A 573 46.57 -17.58 28.78
N GLY A 574 45.31 -17.87 29.10
CA GLY A 574 44.42 -18.60 28.20
C GLY A 574 43.86 -17.70 27.10
N THR A 575 43.79 -18.18 25.85
CA THR A 575 43.08 -17.51 24.74
C THR A 575 41.71 -18.14 24.51
N PHE A 576 40.73 -17.31 24.17
CA PHE A 576 39.33 -17.73 24.00
C PHE A 576 38.80 -17.48 22.59
N THR A 577 37.81 -18.24 22.16
CA THR A 577 37.06 -18.03 20.91
C THR A 577 35.69 -17.45 21.19
N THR A 578 35.31 -16.38 20.48
CA THR A 578 33.92 -15.90 20.47
C THR A 578 32.99 -16.90 19.77
N ASP A 579 31.69 -16.81 20.03
CA ASP A 579 30.68 -17.19 19.03
C ASP A 579 30.58 -16.08 17.93
N THR A 580 29.51 -16.06 17.14
CA THR A 580 29.46 -15.36 15.85
C THR A 580 28.17 -14.57 15.56
N ALA A 581 27.45 -14.14 16.60
CA ALA A 581 26.18 -13.40 16.50
C ALA A 581 26.27 -12.06 17.26
N ASN A 582 25.84 -10.97 16.60
CA ASN A 582 25.93 -9.58 17.09
C ASN A 582 25.02 -9.31 18.30
N ASP A 583 25.39 -9.89 19.45
CA ASP A 583 24.55 -9.98 20.64
C ASP A 583 25.02 -9.03 21.76
N ALA A 584 24.18 -8.84 22.78
CA ALA A 584 24.56 -8.15 24.02
C ALA A 584 25.32 -9.07 25.02
N THR A 585 25.49 -10.35 24.66
CA THR A 585 26.12 -11.38 25.48
C THR A 585 27.10 -12.18 24.65
N THR A 586 28.39 -11.90 24.77
CA THR A 586 29.44 -12.60 24.02
C THR A 586 29.99 -13.77 24.85
N THR A 587 29.81 -14.99 24.36
CA THR A 587 30.46 -16.18 24.95
C THR A 587 31.87 -16.36 24.40
N PHE A 588 32.83 -16.53 25.31
CA PHE A 588 34.24 -16.77 25.05
C PHE A 588 34.62 -18.18 25.57
N ASN A 589 35.04 -19.09 24.69
CA ASN A 589 35.42 -20.47 25.05
C ASN A 589 36.94 -20.72 24.93
N ARG A 590 37.57 -21.31 25.94
CA ARG A 590 39.04 -21.49 26.06
C ARG A 590 39.52 -22.57 25.08
N THR A 591 40.53 -22.26 24.26
CA THR A 591 40.96 -23.18 23.18
C THR A 591 41.61 -24.48 23.68
N THR A 592 42.13 -24.48 24.91
CA THR A 592 42.87 -25.60 25.52
C THR A 592 42.81 -25.50 27.04
N ASP A 593 42.40 -26.56 27.73
CA ASP A 593 42.62 -26.67 29.18
C ASP A 593 44.11 -26.94 29.47
N ASP A 594 44.74 -26.02 30.19
CA ASP A 594 46.17 -26.05 30.54
C ASP A 594 46.47 -26.51 31.97
N ASN A 595 45.46 -26.83 32.78
CA ASN A 595 45.58 -27.20 34.19
C ASN A 595 46.22 -26.13 35.10
N THR A 596 46.01 -24.82 34.84
CA THR A 596 46.60 -23.74 35.68
C THR A 596 45.63 -22.75 36.32
N VAL A 597 44.33 -22.80 36.02
CA VAL A 597 43.33 -21.83 36.52
C VAL A 597 42.09 -22.56 37.05
N ASP A 598 42.01 -22.67 38.37
CA ASP A 598 40.93 -23.37 39.07
C ASP A 598 39.83 -22.42 39.59
N THR A 599 40.12 -21.13 39.83
CA THR A 599 39.15 -20.13 40.38
C THR A 599 39.45 -18.69 39.91
N SER A 600 38.46 -17.80 39.96
CA SER A 600 38.52 -16.36 39.69
C SER A 600 38.25 -15.49 40.93
N THR A 601 38.91 -15.80 42.05
CA THR A 601 38.73 -15.12 43.36
C THR A 601 39.14 -13.62 43.43
N ALA A 602 39.36 -12.94 42.29
CA ALA A 602 39.70 -11.52 42.23
C ALA A 602 39.24 -10.86 40.92
N ALA A 603 38.48 -9.76 41.03
CA ALA A 603 37.99 -8.99 39.89
C ALA A 603 39.12 -8.38 39.05
N GLY A 604 38.99 -8.49 37.72
CA GLY A 604 40.02 -8.15 36.74
C GLY A 604 40.97 -9.32 36.41
N SER A 605 40.56 -10.58 36.66
CA SER A 605 41.30 -11.76 36.22
C SER A 605 41.00 -12.09 34.75
N PHE A 606 39.77 -11.84 34.29
CA PHE A 606 39.43 -11.74 32.88
C PHE A 606 39.81 -10.36 32.32
N LEU A 607 40.58 -10.35 31.23
CA LEU A 607 41.13 -9.16 30.58
C LEU A 607 40.78 -9.15 29.10
N TYR A 608 39.99 -8.15 28.69
CA TYR A 608 39.70 -7.85 27.29
C TYR A 608 40.47 -6.60 26.82
N SER A 609 41.23 -6.72 25.73
CA SER A 609 42.18 -5.70 25.26
C SER A 609 42.22 -5.56 23.73
N GLY A 610 41.59 -4.50 23.20
CA GLY A 610 41.55 -4.21 21.76
C GLY A 610 42.85 -3.60 21.23
N ALA A 611 43.92 -4.38 21.09
CA ALA A 611 45.26 -3.85 20.75
C ALA A 611 45.41 -3.30 19.32
N THR A 612 44.50 -3.64 18.39
CA THR A 612 44.52 -3.18 16.99
C THR A 612 43.13 -2.92 16.38
N THR A 613 42.07 -3.37 17.05
CA THR A 613 40.67 -3.27 16.59
C THR A 613 39.84 -2.53 17.62
N LEU A 614 39.47 -1.29 17.30
CA LEU A 614 38.51 -0.50 18.08
C LEU A 614 37.13 -1.16 18.01
N VAL A 615 36.56 -1.44 19.18
CA VAL A 615 35.34 -2.26 19.37
C VAL A 615 34.11 -1.37 19.45
N THR A 616 33.04 -1.75 18.76
CA THR A 616 31.80 -0.94 18.71
C THR A 616 30.54 -1.76 19.00
N ASP A 617 29.49 -1.05 19.39
CA ASP A 617 28.10 -1.51 19.23
C ASP A 617 27.77 -1.76 17.74
N ILE A 618 26.52 -2.12 17.46
CA ILE A 618 26.02 -2.15 16.09
C ILE A 618 26.01 -0.72 15.49
N ALA A 619 25.53 0.31 16.21
CA ALA A 619 25.33 1.68 15.69
C ALA A 619 26.60 2.45 15.24
N GLY A 620 27.79 2.05 15.68
CA GLY A 620 29.11 2.63 15.37
C GLY A 620 29.80 3.37 16.53
N ASN A 621 29.28 3.34 17.76
CA ASN A 621 29.91 3.97 18.92
C ASN A 621 30.95 3.06 19.57
N LEU A 622 32.03 3.67 20.07
CA LEU A 622 33.14 2.94 20.68
C LEU A 622 32.77 2.44 22.10
N LEU A 623 33.14 1.19 22.40
CA LEU A 623 33.15 0.62 23.75
C LEU A 623 33.83 1.57 24.74
N ASN A 624 33.11 1.91 25.81
CA ASN A 624 33.45 2.97 26.76
C ASN A 624 34.56 2.56 27.73
N THR A 625 35.79 2.46 27.21
CA THR A 625 36.99 2.13 27.99
C THR A 625 37.78 3.41 28.32
N THR A 626 38.35 3.48 29.53
CA THR A 626 39.09 4.67 29.99
C THR A 626 40.53 4.73 29.46
N THR A 627 41.06 3.62 28.96
CA THR A 627 42.33 3.50 28.21
C THR A 627 42.29 2.18 27.41
N ASP A 628 42.88 2.16 26.21
CA ASP A 628 43.05 0.93 25.43
C ASP A 628 43.73 -0.17 26.27
N GLY A 629 43.06 -1.31 26.42
CA GLY A 629 43.66 -2.53 26.94
C GLY A 629 43.40 -2.89 28.40
N GLN A 630 42.59 -2.14 29.15
CA GLN A 630 42.08 -2.59 30.45
C GLN A 630 40.57 -2.40 30.59
N ILE A 631 39.89 -3.49 30.97
CA ILE A 631 38.57 -3.43 31.60
C ILE A 631 38.70 -2.60 32.89
N VAL A 632 37.78 -1.67 33.12
CA VAL A 632 37.80 -0.82 34.32
C VAL A 632 37.24 -1.61 35.50
N ALA A 633 38.12 -2.06 36.40
CA ALA A 633 37.79 -2.87 37.58
C ALA A 633 37.04 -2.11 38.70
N ALA A 634 36.16 -1.17 38.31
CA ALA A 634 35.33 -0.36 39.20
C ALA A 634 33.81 -0.61 39.02
N ASP A 635 33.39 -0.99 37.80
CA ASP A 635 31.97 -1.05 37.42
C ASP A 635 31.46 -2.48 37.14
N ILE A 636 32.31 -3.51 37.31
CA ILE A 636 32.04 -4.89 36.88
C ILE A 636 32.18 -5.86 38.04
N VAL A 637 31.20 -6.75 38.16
CA VAL A 637 31.30 -7.98 38.94
C VAL A 637 31.85 -9.08 38.02
N GLU A 638 33.00 -9.63 38.40
CA GLU A 638 33.51 -10.90 37.87
C GLU A 638 33.04 -12.00 38.84
N THR A 639 32.17 -12.90 38.36
CA THR A 639 31.54 -13.94 39.18
C THR A 639 32.14 -15.30 38.83
N ASP A 640 32.58 -16.04 39.84
CA ASP A 640 33.00 -17.43 39.68
C ASP A 640 31.76 -18.34 39.67
N GLY A 641 31.67 -19.16 38.62
CA GLY A 641 30.62 -20.15 38.39
C GLY A 641 31.20 -21.48 37.91
N ALA A 642 32.46 -21.77 38.24
CA ALA A 642 32.93 -23.14 38.33
C ALA A 642 32.29 -23.82 39.57
N GLN A 643 32.13 -25.14 39.53
CA GLN A 643 31.68 -25.90 40.71
C GLN A 643 32.86 -26.62 41.34
N PRO A 644 32.96 -26.65 42.68
CA PRO A 644 33.96 -27.45 43.37
C PRO A 644 33.78 -28.95 43.08
N ILE A 645 34.89 -29.69 43.06
CA ILE A 645 34.94 -31.16 42.98
C ILE A 645 35.90 -31.72 44.02
N VAL A 646 35.74 -32.98 44.45
CA VAL A 646 36.74 -33.70 45.24
C VAL A 646 37.87 -34.22 44.34
N THR A 647 39.10 -33.86 44.69
CA THR A 647 40.33 -34.25 43.99
C THR A 647 41.12 -35.35 44.70
N ALA A 648 40.87 -35.57 46.01
CA ALA A 648 41.42 -36.70 46.75
C ALA A 648 40.67 -37.01 48.06
N ILE A 649 40.47 -38.30 48.34
CA ILE A 649 39.90 -38.84 49.59
C ILE A 649 40.89 -39.72 50.36
N SER A 650 40.79 -39.71 51.70
CA SER A 650 41.48 -40.64 52.59
C SER A 650 40.62 -40.97 53.81
N PRO A 651 40.42 -42.24 54.19
CA PRO A 651 40.94 -43.46 53.54
C PRO A 651 40.33 -43.64 52.15
N ALA A 652 41.15 -44.02 51.16
CA ALA A 652 40.71 -44.14 49.77
C ALA A 652 39.59 -45.19 49.58
N SER A 653 38.75 -44.99 48.55
CA SER A 653 37.64 -45.91 48.25
C SER A 653 38.13 -47.35 48.01
N GLY A 654 37.44 -48.32 48.60
CA GLY A 654 37.80 -49.74 48.58
C GLY A 654 39.03 -50.11 49.42
N ALA A 655 39.65 -49.19 50.17
CA ALA A 655 40.81 -49.49 51.00
C ALA A 655 40.48 -50.56 52.06
N THR A 656 41.43 -51.47 52.32
CA THR A 656 41.27 -52.55 53.30
C THR A 656 42.35 -52.48 54.38
N ALA A 657 42.04 -53.05 55.56
CA ALA A 657 42.88 -52.98 56.76
C ALA A 657 43.17 -51.55 57.26
N VAL A 658 42.25 -50.62 57.03
CA VAL A 658 42.32 -49.23 57.51
C VAL A 658 42.38 -49.20 59.05
N SER A 659 43.20 -48.31 59.63
CA SER A 659 43.26 -48.17 61.09
C SER A 659 41.89 -47.78 61.65
N VAL A 660 41.48 -48.39 62.76
CA VAL A 660 40.26 -47.99 63.48
C VAL A 660 40.34 -46.59 64.11
N THR A 661 41.52 -45.97 64.05
CA THR A 661 41.79 -44.58 64.46
C THR A 661 42.20 -43.69 63.27
N ALA A 662 41.82 -44.05 62.04
CA ALA A 662 42.09 -43.23 60.86
C ALA A 662 41.12 -42.05 60.80
N ASN A 663 41.63 -40.84 60.59
CA ASN A 663 40.80 -39.68 60.25
C ASN A 663 40.22 -39.84 58.84
N ILE A 664 39.07 -39.19 58.62
CA ILE A 664 38.54 -38.94 57.28
C ILE A 664 39.10 -37.60 56.78
N VAL A 665 39.49 -37.54 55.51
CA VAL A 665 40.10 -36.37 54.87
C VAL A 665 39.58 -36.27 53.44
N MET A 666 39.14 -35.08 53.04
CA MET A 666 38.73 -34.75 51.68
C MET A 666 39.51 -33.52 51.21
N THR A 667 39.91 -33.50 49.94
CA THR A 667 40.57 -32.36 49.29
C THR A 667 39.81 -31.99 48.04
N PHE A 668 39.49 -30.71 47.89
CA PHE A 668 38.67 -30.15 46.82
C PHE A 668 39.53 -29.49 45.74
N SER A 669 38.95 -29.19 44.58
CA SER A 669 39.54 -28.33 43.53
C SER A 669 39.93 -26.97 44.09
N GLU A 670 39.14 -26.43 45.02
CA GLU A 670 39.20 -25.03 45.44
C GLU A 670 38.91 -24.79 46.92
N ALA A 671 38.80 -23.52 47.30
CA ALA A 671 38.62 -23.09 48.69
C ALA A 671 37.13 -23.13 49.06
N MET A 672 36.80 -23.98 50.03
CA MET A 672 35.42 -24.18 50.47
C MET A 672 34.98 -23.19 51.54
N GLN A 673 33.67 -23.16 51.81
CA GLN A 673 33.14 -22.62 53.07
C GLN A 673 33.62 -23.48 54.27
N LEU A 674 33.31 -23.05 55.50
CA LEU A 674 33.95 -23.59 56.72
C LEU A 674 32.98 -24.40 57.60
N ASP A 675 31.69 -24.19 57.39
CA ASP A 675 30.55 -25.05 57.66
C ASP A 675 30.84 -26.43 57.04
N PHE A 676 30.93 -27.47 57.87
CA PHE A 676 31.10 -28.85 57.44
C PHE A 676 30.81 -29.79 58.61
N ASP A 677 29.52 -29.91 58.95
CA ASP A 677 28.99 -30.57 60.13
C ASP A 677 28.35 -31.94 59.79
N GLU A 678 28.27 -32.78 60.83
CA GLU A 678 27.75 -34.15 60.70
C GLU A 678 26.21 -34.15 60.62
N ALA A 679 25.69 -34.93 59.67
CA ALA A 679 24.28 -35.04 59.27
C ALA A 679 23.68 -33.85 58.49
N ASP A 680 24.49 -32.86 58.09
CA ASP A 680 24.14 -31.88 57.06
C ASP A 680 24.98 -32.13 55.79
N GLU A 681 26.27 -31.78 55.79
CA GLU A 681 27.17 -32.00 54.64
C GLU A 681 27.67 -33.45 54.51
N TYR A 682 27.82 -34.20 55.61
CA TYR A 682 28.32 -35.58 55.57
C TYR A 682 27.73 -36.50 56.64
N ALA A 683 27.75 -37.81 56.39
CA ALA A 683 27.43 -38.84 57.38
C ALA A 683 28.34 -40.06 57.27
N VAL A 684 28.49 -40.82 58.36
CA VAL A 684 29.38 -42.00 58.43
C VAL A 684 28.65 -43.19 59.04
N ALA A 685 28.69 -44.35 58.37
CA ALA A 685 28.01 -45.56 58.83
C ALA A 685 28.91 -46.81 58.70
N PRO A 686 29.06 -47.64 59.75
CA PRO A 686 28.62 -47.43 61.12
C PRO A 686 29.32 -46.24 61.79
N ASP A 687 28.53 -45.44 62.50
CA ASP A 687 28.95 -44.29 63.31
C ASP A 687 30.10 -44.68 64.28
N PRO A 688 31.28 -44.00 64.22
CA PRO A 688 32.37 -44.17 65.19
C PRO A 688 32.10 -43.51 66.55
N GLY A 689 31.10 -42.63 66.61
CA GLY A 689 30.80 -41.71 67.69
C GLY A 689 31.46 -40.34 67.48
N VAL A 690 30.75 -39.30 67.94
CA VAL A 690 31.08 -37.86 67.98
C VAL A 690 32.39 -37.47 67.28
N PHE A 691 32.24 -36.83 66.12
CA PHE A 691 33.31 -36.09 65.46
C PHE A 691 33.66 -34.81 66.21
N GLY A 692 34.95 -34.44 66.16
CA GLY A 692 35.41 -33.10 66.49
C GLY A 692 35.27 -32.14 65.30
N ALA A 693 35.23 -30.84 65.58
CA ALA A 693 35.07 -29.80 64.57
C ALA A 693 36.05 -29.95 63.38
N PRO A 694 35.61 -29.67 62.14
CA PRO A 694 36.40 -29.85 60.93
C PRO A 694 37.70 -29.03 60.96
N VAL A 695 38.82 -29.67 60.62
CA VAL A 695 40.13 -29.01 60.54
C VAL A 695 40.47 -28.72 59.09
N TRP A 696 40.25 -27.48 58.69
CA TRP A 696 40.56 -26.97 57.35
C TRP A 696 42.04 -26.61 57.17
N SER A 697 42.56 -26.87 55.98
CA SER A 697 43.97 -26.67 55.62
C SER A 697 44.13 -26.45 54.10
N ASN A 698 45.37 -26.30 53.63
CA ASN A 698 45.71 -26.04 52.22
C ASN A 698 45.00 -24.82 51.60
N GLY A 699 44.73 -23.77 52.39
CA GLY A 699 43.95 -22.60 51.94
C GLY A 699 42.46 -22.92 51.77
N ASN A 700 41.88 -23.61 52.76
CA ASN A 700 40.51 -24.15 52.77
C ASN A 700 40.21 -25.18 51.66
N LYS A 701 41.24 -25.71 50.97
CA LYS A 701 41.08 -26.79 49.98
C LYS A 701 41.02 -28.20 50.59
N THR A 702 41.38 -28.39 51.87
CA THR A 702 41.46 -29.73 52.49
C THR A 702 40.85 -29.75 53.89
N VAL A 703 39.77 -30.52 54.09
CA VAL A 703 39.12 -30.77 55.39
C VAL A 703 39.62 -32.08 56.01
N THR A 704 39.83 -32.08 57.33
CA THR A 704 40.16 -33.27 58.12
C THR A 704 39.18 -33.44 59.27
N LEU A 705 38.49 -34.58 59.26
CA LEU A 705 37.47 -34.99 60.24
C LEU A 705 38.07 -36.03 61.19
N SER A 706 38.03 -35.75 62.49
CA SER A 706 38.60 -36.60 63.54
C SER A 706 37.50 -37.06 64.50
N HIS A 707 37.34 -38.36 64.70
CA HIS A 707 36.34 -38.95 65.62
C HIS A 707 36.94 -39.31 66.98
N ALA A 708 36.09 -39.38 68.00
CA ALA A 708 36.49 -39.67 69.38
C ALA A 708 36.44 -41.17 69.75
N GLY A 709 35.70 -41.98 68.98
CA GLY A 709 35.56 -43.42 69.18
C GLY A 709 36.15 -44.23 68.02
N ASN A 710 36.77 -45.37 68.33
CA ASN A 710 37.35 -46.22 67.28
C ASN A 710 36.27 -46.80 66.36
N PHE A 711 36.49 -46.78 65.04
CA PHE A 711 35.67 -47.57 64.11
C PHE A 711 35.61 -49.05 64.53
N LEU A 712 34.49 -49.70 64.24
CA LEU A 712 34.32 -51.15 64.46
C LEU A 712 35.33 -51.96 63.63
N TYR A 713 35.95 -52.99 64.20
CA TYR A 713 36.93 -53.85 63.53
C TYR A 713 36.29 -54.79 62.51
N GLN A 714 36.92 -54.95 61.33
CA GLN A 714 36.41 -55.73 60.19
C GLN A 714 35.00 -55.31 59.72
N GLN A 715 34.63 -54.05 59.91
CA GLN A 715 33.43 -53.49 59.31
C GLN A 715 33.75 -52.83 57.98
N LEU A 716 32.74 -52.81 57.09
CA LEU A 716 32.68 -51.86 56.00
C LEU A 716 32.14 -50.55 56.58
N THR A 717 32.91 -49.47 56.49
CA THR A 717 32.47 -48.12 56.80
C THR A 717 32.21 -47.39 55.49
N THR A 718 31.01 -46.85 55.32
CA THR A 718 30.65 -45.89 54.26
C THR A 718 30.73 -44.48 54.81
N VAL A 719 31.22 -43.56 53.99
CA VAL A 719 31.07 -42.11 54.17
C VAL A 719 30.21 -41.61 53.02
N THR A 720 29.20 -40.82 53.32
CA THR A 720 28.26 -40.25 52.34
C THR A 720 28.24 -38.74 52.46
N THR A 721 28.12 -38.02 51.34
CA THR A 721 28.11 -36.55 51.33
C THR A 721 26.86 -35.96 50.68
N THR A 722 26.41 -34.81 51.19
CA THR A 722 25.28 -34.05 50.66
C THR A 722 25.83 -32.95 49.76
N ALA A 723 26.13 -33.27 48.50
CA ALA A 723 26.76 -32.34 47.56
C ALA A 723 26.01 -30.99 47.43
N ALA A 724 24.68 -31.01 47.55
CA ALA A 724 23.83 -29.83 47.54
C ALA A 724 24.04 -28.86 48.73
N ASN A 725 24.73 -29.26 49.80
CA ASN A 725 24.97 -28.46 50.99
C ASN A 725 26.47 -28.08 51.14
N ILE A 726 27.33 -28.60 50.27
CA ILE A 726 28.77 -28.34 50.27
C ILE A 726 29.07 -27.23 49.26
N GLU A 727 29.32 -26.01 49.74
CA GLU A 727 29.56 -24.82 48.89
C GLU A 727 31.03 -24.37 48.88
N ASP A 728 31.46 -23.76 47.76
CA ASP A 728 32.67 -22.93 47.68
C ASP A 728 32.49 -21.53 48.30
N VAL A 729 33.56 -20.73 48.34
CA VAL A 729 33.52 -19.33 48.82
C VAL A 729 32.68 -18.38 47.93
N ALA A 730 32.21 -18.82 46.75
CA ALA A 730 31.32 -18.09 45.85
C ALA A 730 29.85 -18.57 45.88
N SER A 731 29.52 -19.57 46.73
CA SER A 731 28.22 -20.26 46.80
C SER A 731 27.87 -21.12 45.57
N ASN A 732 28.86 -21.76 44.95
CA ASN A 732 28.65 -22.87 44.01
C ASN A 732 28.68 -24.21 44.78
N ASN A 733 27.64 -25.02 44.61
CA ASN A 733 27.51 -26.34 45.23
C ASN A 733 28.46 -27.36 44.58
N LEU A 734 28.91 -28.35 45.36
CA LEU A 734 29.73 -29.48 44.93
C LEU A 734 29.10 -30.25 43.76
N ASN A 735 29.92 -30.54 42.75
CA ASN A 735 29.52 -31.23 41.53
C ASN A 735 29.58 -32.76 41.71
N ASP A 736 28.42 -33.38 41.95
CA ASP A 736 28.26 -34.82 42.20
C ASP A 736 28.51 -35.72 40.97
N ALA A 737 28.69 -35.15 39.78
CA ALA A 737 28.96 -35.89 38.55
C ALA A 737 30.46 -36.23 38.34
N ALA A 738 31.36 -35.75 39.21
CA ALA A 738 32.80 -35.99 39.14
C ALA A 738 33.21 -37.38 39.71
N ALA A 739 34.38 -37.87 39.27
CA ALA A 739 34.72 -39.30 39.38
C ALA A 739 35.16 -39.79 40.78
N GLU A 740 35.36 -38.91 41.75
CA GLU A 740 35.77 -39.22 43.13
C GLU A 740 34.81 -38.60 44.18
N ASP A 741 33.65 -38.09 43.75
CA ASP A 741 32.67 -37.34 44.56
C ASP A 741 31.52 -38.21 45.12
N GLY A 742 30.76 -37.64 46.06
CA GLY A 742 29.57 -38.26 46.66
C GLY A 742 29.87 -39.25 47.79
N ASP A 743 29.88 -40.54 47.48
CA ASP A 743 29.87 -41.64 48.46
C ASP A 743 31.07 -42.58 48.28
N TRP A 744 31.77 -42.91 49.37
CA TRP A 744 32.83 -43.92 49.34
C TRP A 744 32.82 -44.86 50.54
N SER A 745 33.62 -45.93 50.46
CA SER A 745 33.70 -46.90 51.56
C SER A 745 35.09 -47.52 51.74
N PHE A 746 35.38 -47.98 52.95
CA PHE A 746 36.61 -48.69 53.29
C PHE A 746 36.36 -49.77 54.35
N THR A 747 37.23 -50.78 54.41
CA THR A 747 37.16 -51.88 55.38
C THR A 747 38.25 -51.75 56.43
N THR A 748 37.85 -51.71 57.69
CA THR A 748 38.75 -51.53 58.84
C THR A 748 39.60 -52.77 59.14
N ALA A 749 40.71 -52.57 59.86
CA ALA A 749 41.62 -53.63 60.29
C ALA A 749 40.94 -54.70 61.15
N ALA A 750 41.52 -55.91 61.14
CA ALA A 750 41.11 -56.99 62.03
C ALA A 750 41.59 -56.74 63.46
N ASN A 751 40.73 -57.02 64.44
CA ASN A 751 41.14 -57.04 65.85
C ASN A 751 42.11 -58.22 66.05
N THR A 752 43.38 -57.92 66.32
CA THR A 752 44.42 -58.94 66.53
C THR A 752 44.36 -59.60 67.92
N GLY A 753 43.39 -59.22 68.77
CA GLY A 753 43.05 -59.89 70.04
C GLY A 753 42.31 -61.21 69.82
N GLY A 754 43.06 -62.28 69.52
CA GLY A 754 42.54 -63.52 68.96
C GLY A 754 41.55 -64.38 69.78
N GLY A 755 40.92 -65.33 69.07
CA GLY A 755 40.20 -66.46 69.66
C GLY A 755 38.85 -66.79 69.01
N GLY A 756 38.86 -67.38 67.81
CA GLY A 756 37.68 -67.56 66.95
C GLY A 756 36.53 -68.48 67.44
N GLY A 757 35.47 -68.58 66.62
CA GLY A 757 34.34 -69.49 66.84
C GLY A 757 33.05 -69.00 66.17
N GLY A 758 32.81 -69.41 64.92
CA GLY A 758 31.77 -68.86 64.06
C GLY A 758 30.30 -68.95 64.54
N GLY A 759 29.51 -67.99 64.06
CA GLY A 759 28.05 -67.99 64.07
C GLY A 759 27.57 -67.19 62.86
N GLY A 760 26.77 -67.81 61.97
CA GLY A 760 26.31 -67.18 60.74
C GLY A 760 25.14 -66.22 60.99
N THR A 761 25.24 -64.99 60.48
CA THR A 761 24.16 -63.99 60.54
C THR A 761 23.16 -64.19 59.42
N THR A 762 21.87 -64.24 59.76
CA THR A 762 20.78 -64.18 58.78
C THR A 762 20.64 -62.77 58.23
N TYR A 763 20.67 -62.61 56.91
CA TYR A 763 20.30 -61.35 56.27
C TYR A 763 18.84 -61.00 56.60
N TYR A 764 18.61 -59.87 57.25
CA TYR A 764 17.32 -59.19 57.18
C TYR A 764 17.22 -58.56 55.80
N SER A 765 16.40 -59.12 54.92
CA SER A 765 15.91 -58.36 53.76
C SER A 765 15.04 -57.21 54.28
N ALA A 766 15.37 -55.97 53.92
CA ALA A 766 14.47 -54.85 54.12
C ALA A 766 13.11 -55.15 53.45
N PRO A 767 11.98 -54.66 54.00
CA PRO A 767 10.69 -54.84 53.36
C PRO A 767 10.72 -54.13 52.00
N THR A 768 10.57 -54.89 50.91
CA THR A 768 10.58 -54.35 49.56
C THR A 768 9.30 -53.56 49.31
N THR A 769 9.40 -52.23 49.38
CA THR A 769 8.40 -51.33 48.81
C THR A 769 8.43 -51.43 47.29
N SER A 770 7.26 -51.49 46.66
CA SER A 770 7.14 -51.35 45.20
C SER A 770 5.87 -50.59 44.83
N CYS A 771 5.99 -49.82 43.76
CA CYS A 771 4.95 -49.06 43.09
C CYS A 771 5.05 -49.52 41.63
N VAL A 772 3.96 -49.97 41.00
CA VAL A 772 3.99 -50.56 39.66
C VAL A 772 2.79 -50.06 38.85
N LEU A 773 3.06 -49.39 37.73
CA LEU A 773 2.03 -48.94 36.78
C LEU A 773 1.48 -50.14 35.99
N THR A 774 0.19 -50.13 35.67
CA THR A 774 -0.47 -51.26 34.98
C THR A 774 -1.34 -50.85 33.80
N SER A 775 -1.77 -49.58 33.74
CA SER A 775 -2.45 -48.95 32.60
C SER A 775 -2.32 -47.43 32.69
N PRO A 776 -2.14 -46.70 31.57
CA PRO A 776 -1.64 -47.19 30.28
C PRO A 776 -0.17 -47.63 30.40
N ASN A 777 0.17 -48.79 29.84
CA ASN A 777 1.52 -49.37 29.96
C ASN A 777 2.22 -49.60 28.60
N GLY A 778 1.50 -49.52 27.48
CA GLY A 778 2.09 -49.36 26.16
C GLY A 778 1.32 -50.01 25.02
N ASN A 779 1.37 -49.36 23.85
CA ASN A 779 0.66 -49.71 22.60
C ASN A 779 -0.87 -49.52 22.66
N GLU A 780 -1.43 -48.94 23.73
CA GLU A 780 -2.82 -48.50 23.72
C GLU A 780 -3.04 -47.38 22.69
N ILE A 781 -4.28 -47.25 22.21
CA ILE A 781 -4.72 -46.11 21.40
C ILE A 781 -5.81 -45.39 22.20
N LEU A 782 -5.43 -44.28 22.81
CA LEU A 782 -6.32 -43.37 23.52
C LEU A 782 -6.92 -42.35 22.55
N THR A 783 -8.08 -41.80 22.90
CA THR A 783 -8.78 -40.78 22.11
C THR A 783 -8.83 -39.49 22.90
N GLY A 784 -8.30 -38.41 22.33
CA GLY A 784 -8.23 -37.11 22.97
C GLY A 784 -9.60 -36.55 23.34
N GLY A 785 -9.73 -36.02 24.56
CA GLY A 785 -11.00 -35.58 25.14
C GLY A 785 -11.87 -36.69 25.74
N GLN A 786 -11.49 -37.96 25.62
CA GLN A 786 -12.18 -39.08 26.29
C GLN A 786 -11.53 -39.42 27.64
N THR A 787 -12.31 -39.99 28.55
CA THR A 787 -11.80 -40.46 29.84
C THR A 787 -11.23 -41.88 29.74
N SER A 788 -10.01 -42.08 30.23
CA SER A 788 -9.32 -43.35 30.38
C SER A 788 -9.02 -43.63 31.87
N GLN A 789 -8.76 -44.89 32.23
CA GLN A 789 -8.30 -45.23 33.58
C GLN A 789 -6.78 -45.43 33.61
N ILE A 790 -6.16 -44.74 34.56
CA ILE A 790 -4.80 -45.02 35.01
C ILE A 790 -4.90 -45.97 36.18
N THR A 791 -4.16 -47.07 36.17
CA THR A 791 -4.17 -48.06 37.26
C THR A 791 -2.77 -48.45 37.66
N TRP A 792 -2.55 -48.66 38.95
CA TRP A 792 -1.27 -49.07 39.52
C TRP A 792 -1.49 -50.07 40.67
N THR A 793 -0.42 -50.74 41.09
CA THR A 793 -0.42 -51.66 42.23
C THR A 793 0.77 -51.35 43.14
N THR A 794 0.59 -51.53 44.45
CA THR A 794 1.62 -51.22 45.44
C THR A 794 1.85 -52.35 46.42
N GLN A 795 3.11 -52.62 46.76
CA GLN A 795 3.50 -53.49 47.86
C GLN A 795 4.23 -52.65 48.93
N GLY A 796 3.78 -52.70 50.18
CA GLY A 796 4.29 -51.86 51.27
C GLY A 796 3.24 -50.86 51.79
N THR A 797 3.71 -49.79 52.43
CA THR A 797 2.85 -48.73 52.98
C THR A 797 3.24 -47.40 52.33
N PHE A 798 2.30 -46.83 51.58
CA PHE A 798 2.40 -45.49 50.98
C PHE A 798 1.21 -44.66 51.46
N TYR A 799 1.37 -43.35 51.56
CA TYR A 799 0.33 -42.44 52.04
C TYR A 799 -0.58 -41.98 50.89
N ASP A 800 0.05 -41.48 49.81
CA ASP A 800 -0.59 -41.02 48.59
C ASP A 800 0.29 -41.32 47.37
N VAL A 801 -0.22 -40.98 46.17
CA VAL A 801 0.52 -41.04 44.91
C VAL A 801 0.37 -39.75 44.10
N ASN A 802 1.39 -39.44 43.31
CA ASN A 802 1.30 -38.49 42.20
C ASN A 802 1.24 -39.25 40.87
N LEU A 803 0.58 -38.65 39.87
CA LEU A 803 0.41 -39.20 38.52
C LEU A 803 0.82 -38.16 37.49
N TYR A 804 1.61 -38.56 36.51
CA TYR A 804 2.14 -37.70 35.43
C TYR A 804 1.91 -38.34 34.07
N TYR A 805 1.79 -37.54 33.02
CA TYR A 805 1.80 -37.98 31.63
C TYR A 805 2.93 -37.29 30.85
N SER A 806 3.33 -37.90 29.76
CA SER A 806 4.27 -37.37 28.79
C SER A 806 3.71 -37.57 27.38
N VAL A 807 4.00 -36.63 26.48
CA VAL A 807 3.68 -36.73 25.04
C VAL A 807 4.92 -36.95 24.16
N ASP A 808 6.12 -36.96 24.75
CA ASP A 808 7.41 -36.90 24.04
C ASP A 808 8.31 -38.12 24.28
N GLY A 809 7.77 -39.19 24.88
CA GLY A 809 8.51 -40.40 25.23
C GLY A 809 9.06 -40.44 26.66
N GLY A 810 8.85 -39.37 27.44
CA GLY A 810 9.23 -39.28 28.85
C GLY A 810 10.42 -38.34 29.12
N ASN A 811 10.67 -37.37 28.24
CA ASN A 811 11.67 -36.31 28.43
C ASN A 811 11.06 -35.18 29.28
N ALA A 812 9.85 -34.73 28.95
CA ALA A 812 9.03 -33.86 29.79
C ALA A 812 7.80 -34.61 30.36
N TRP A 813 7.38 -34.23 31.57
CA TRP A 813 6.29 -34.85 32.31
C TRP A 813 5.32 -33.78 32.85
N GLY A 814 4.09 -33.77 32.34
CA GLY A 814 3.00 -32.94 32.86
C GLY A 814 2.26 -33.65 34.00
N LEU A 815 1.93 -32.93 35.06
CA LEU A 815 1.15 -33.46 36.18
C LEU A 815 -0.30 -33.77 35.73
N ILE A 816 -0.78 -34.96 36.07
CA ILE A 816 -2.20 -35.35 35.94
C ILE A 816 -2.92 -35.06 37.26
N ALA A 817 -2.35 -35.54 38.36
CA ALA A 817 -2.90 -35.38 39.70
C ALA A 817 -1.80 -35.55 40.75
N SER A 818 -1.91 -34.82 41.86
CA SER A 818 -0.99 -34.89 43.01
C SER A 818 -1.77 -35.28 44.27
N GLY A 819 -1.12 -35.96 45.21
CA GLY A 819 -1.70 -36.33 46.51
C GLY A 819 -2.97 -37.19 46.41
N GLN A 820 -3.04 -38.07 45.42
CA GLN A 820 -4.18 -38.97 45.23
C GLN A 820 -4.12 -40.15 46.20
N ALA A 821 -5.27 -40.57 46.72
CA ALA A 821 -5.34 -41.74 47.59
C ALA A 821 -4.76 -42.97 46.88
N ASN A 822 -3.95 -43.77 47.59
CA ASN A 822 -3.41 -45.01 47.04
C ASN A 822 -4.47 -46.13 47.02
N ASP A 823 -5.50 -45.98 46.17
CA ASP A 823 -6.58 -46.95 45.95
C ASP A 823 -6.38 -47.81 44.67
N GLY A 824 -5.37 -47.47 43.87
CA GLY A 824 -4.95 -48.21 42.67
C GLY A 824 -5.59 -47.77 41.36
N THR A 825 -6.44 -46.74 41.34
CA THR A 825 -7.11 -46.28 40.11
C THR A 825 -7.39 -44.77 40.08
N TYR A 826 -7.14 -44.14 38.93
CA TYR A 826 -7.49 -42.74 38.68
C TYR A 826 -8.21 -42.56 37.34
N SER A 827 -9.20 -41.66 37.31
CA SER A 827 -10.05 -41.39 36.15
C SER A 827 -9.52 -40.17 35.40
N TRP A 828 -8.72 -40.40 34.36
CA TRP A 828 -7.99 -39.38 33.62
C TRP A 828 -8.70 -38.98 32.32
N THR A 829 -9.07 -37.72 32.16
CA THR A 829 -9.47 -37.18 30.84
C THR A 829 -8.21 -36.98 30.01
N VAL A 830 -8.09 -37.74 28.93
CA VAL A 830 -6.90 -37.74 28.05
C VAL A 830 -6.84 -36.40 27.29
N PRO A 831 -5.74 -35.63 27.35
CA PRO A 831 -5.59 -34.39 26.60
C PRO A 831 -5.76 -34.60 25.09
N ASN A 832 -6.36 -33.64 24.38
CA ASN A 832 -6.57 -33.73 22.93
C ASN A 832 -5.31 -33.34 22.13
N THR A 833 -4.18 -33.94 22.48
CA THR A 833 -2.85 -33.69 21.91
C THR A 833 -2.38 -34.94 21.18
N SER A 834 -2.18 -34.85 19.87
CA SER A 834 -1.77 -35.99 19.05
C SER A 834 -0.33 -36.43 19.39
N THR A 835 -0.13 -37.71 19.69
CA THR A 835 1.22 -38.27 19.86
C THR A 835 1.22 -39.79 19.66
N SER A 836 2.34 -40.34 19.19
CA SER A 836 2.64 -41.78 19.20
C SER A 836 3.64 -42.17 20.30
N ASN A 837 4.09 -41.20 21.11
CA ASN A 837 5.13 -41.33 22.12
C ASN A 837 4.58 -41.12 23.55
N GLY A 838 3.27 -41.31 23.75
CA GLY A 838 2.60 -41.06 25.02
C GLY A 838 3.07 -42.01 26.13
N LYS A 839 3.28 -41.51 27.35
CA LYS A 839 3.55 -42.32 28.55
C LYS A 839 2.85 -41.76 29.78
N VAL A 840 2.73 -42.59 30.82
CA VAL A 840 2.29 -42.21 32.17
C VAL A 840 3.35 -42.65 33.19
N ARG A 841 3.42 -41.96 34.33
CA ARG A 841 4.26 -42.27 35.50
C ARG A 841 3.42 -42.17 36.78
N VAL A 842 3.72 -43.02 37.75
CA VAL A 842 3.16 -42.99 39.12
C VAL A 842 4.31 -42.92 40.12
N ASP A 843 4.22 -41.97 41.05
CA ASP A 843 5.20 -41.75 42.11
C ASP A 843 4.51 -41.97 43.46
N CYS A 844 4.87 -43.03 44.18
CA CYS A 844 4.28 -43.42 45.45
C CYS A 844 5.06 -42.85 46.63
N ARG A 845 4.38 -42.19 47.58
CA ARG A 845 5.02 -41.36 48.62
C ARG A 845 4.70 -41.77 50.05
N ASP A 846 5.51 -41.30 50.98
CA ASP A 846 5.32 -41.43 52.43
C ASP A 846 4.42 -40.32 53.03
N SER A 847 4.15 -40.38 54.34
CA SER A 847 3.36 -39.36 55.05
C SER A 847 4.06 -38.02 55.31
N GLY A 848 5.38 -37.93 55.09
CA GLY A 848 6.12 -36.68 55.00
C GLY A 848 6.14 -36.07 53.59
N GLY A 849 5.65 -36.80 52.57
CA GLY A 849 5.66 -36.40 51.17
C GLY A 849 6.91 -36.82 50.39
N ALA A 850 7.81 -37.61 51.00
CA ALA A 850 8.99 -38.15 50.33
C ALA A 850 8.60 -39.26 49.35
N GLU A 851 9.20 -39.27 48.16
CA GLU A 851 9.01 -40.36 47.19
C GLU A 851 9.73 -41.63 47.66
N LEU A 852 9.03 -42.76 47.65
CA LEU A 852 9.56 -44.06 48.11
C LEU A 852 9.67 -45.10 46.97
N ALA A 853 8.97 -44.89 45.86
CA ALA A 853 9.09 -45.65 44.62
C ALA A 853 8.36 -44.93 43.47
N THR A 854 8.95 -44.95 42.27
CA THR A 854 8.35 -44.46 41.01
C THR A 854 8.30 -45.59 39.98
N ASP A 855 7.29 -45.58 39.10
CA ASP A 855 7.22 -46.46 37.93
C ASP A 855 6.48 -45.80 36.74
N ARG A 856 6.76 -46.25 35.51
CA ARG A 856 6.38 -45.60 34.25
C ARG A 856 6.04 -46.61 33.15
N SER A 857 5.22 -46.20 32.17
CA SER A 857 4.80 -47.07 31.06
C SER A 857 5.98 -47.77 30.37
N ASP A 858 5.95 -49.11 30.34
CA ASP A 858 6.91 -50.02 29.69
C ASP A 858 7.16 -49.67 28.21
N SER A 859 6.14 -49.14 27.53
CA SER A 859 6.20 -48.70 26.14
C SER A 859 5.28 -47.51 25.88
N ALA A 860 5.44 -46.85 24.74
CA ALA A 860 4.62 -45.71 24.37
C ALA A 860 3.20 -46.13 23.95
N PHE A 861 2.20 -45.32 24.31
CA PHE A 861 0.86 -45.36 23.75
C PHE A 861 0.63 -44.23 22.74
N THR A 862 -0.42 -44.37 21.93
CA THR A 862 -0.85 -43.34 20.97
C THR A 862 -2.05 -42.57 21.51
N ILE A 863 -2.07 -41.25 21.36
CA ILE A 863 -3.26 -40.42 21.49
C ILE A 863 -3.67 -39.98 20.09
N ASN A 864 -4.86 -40.40 19.65
CA ASN A 864 -5.51 -39.88 18.44
C ASN A 864 -6.38 -38.67 18.79
N LEU A 865 -6.38 -37.64 17.93
CA LEU A 865 -7.31 -36.51 18.07
C LEU A 865 -8.76 -36.94 17.85
N THR A 866 -9.68 -36.39 18.64
CA THR A 866 -11.11 -36.40 18.27
C THR A 866 -11.33 -35.36 17.18
N GLY A 867 -11.73 -35.82 15.99
CA GLY A 867 -12.05 -34.95 14.85
C GLY A 867 -13.34 -34.14 15.08
N ALA A 868 -13.43 -33.00 14.40
CA ALA A 868 -14.52 -32.03 14.57
C ALA A 868 -15.93 -32.61 14.32
N LEU A 869 -16.90 -32.01 15.01
CA LEU A 869 -18.34 -32.25 14.76
C LEU A 869 -18.75 -31.71 13.37
N PRO A 870 -19.89 -32.17 12.80
CA PRO A 870 -20.25 -31.85 11.43
C PRO A 870 -20.51 -30.36 11.18
N ILE A 871 -20.14 -29.90 9.98
CA ILE A 871 -20.45 -28.55 9.49
C ILE A 871 -21.98 -28.40 9.36
N GLU A 872 -22.57 -27.46 10.11
CA GLU A 872 -23.90 -26.92 9.82
C GLU A 872 -23.80 -25.42 9.46
N SER A 873 -24.74 -24.92 8.67
CA SER A 873 -24.68 -23.60 8.05
C SER A 873 -24.87 -22.45 9.03
N ALA A 874 -24.01 -21.44 8.94
CA ALA A 874 -24.21 -20.14 9.57
C ALA A 874 -25.50 -19.43 9.07
N PRO A 875 -26.06 -18.46 9.82
CA PRO A 875 -25.57 -17.90 11.09
C PRO A 875 -26.56 -18.03 12.27
N GLN A 876 -26.19 -17.44 13.42
CA GLN A 876 -27.05 -17.18 14.60
C GLN A 876 -27.41 -18.40 15.47
N ALA A 877 -26.39 -18.99 16.12
CA ALA A 877 -26.54 -19.67 17.40
C ALA A 877 -25.40 -19.22 18.34
N VAL A 878 -25.71 -19.01 19.63
CA VAL A 878 -24.69 -18.80 20.66
C VAL A 878 -24.02 -20.16 20.96
N PRO A 879 -22.70 -20.27 21.17
CA PRO A 879 -22.06 -21.56 21.43
C PRO A 879 -22.64 -22.30 22.66
N GLU A 880 -22.46 -23.63 22.73
CA GLU A 880 -22.96 -24.41 23.87
C GLU A 880 -22.24 -23.99 25.17
N GLY A 881 -23.03 -23.75 26.23
CA GLY A 881 -22.53 -23.28 27.54
C GLY A 881 -22.72 -21.78 27.81
N PHE A 882 -23.12 -21.00 26.80
CA PHE A 882 -23.23 -19.54 26.88
C PHE A 882 -24.68 -19.06 26.98
N MET A 883 -24.91 -17.95 27.66
CA MET A 883 -26.23 -17.31 27.77
C MET A 883 -26.43 -16.26 26.66
N SER A 884 -27.67 -15.80 26.45
CA SER A 884 -27.86 -14.57 25.68
C SER A 884 -27.27 -13.38 26.44
N ARG A 885 -26.82 -12.35 25.72
CA ARG A 885 -26.30 -11.11 26.31
C ARG A 885 -27.34 -10.38 27.18
N GLN A 886 -28.64 -10.69 27.06
CA GLN A 886 -29.67 -10.21 27.99
C GLN A 886 -29.74 -11.07 29.26
N ASP A 887 -29.61 -12.40 29.15
CA ASP A 887 -29.76 -13.32 30.28
C ASP A 887 -28.55 -13.30 31.21
N ALA A 888 -27.32 -13.20 30.68
CA ALA A 888 -26.13 -12.99 31.50
C ALA A 888 -26.23 -11.68 32.33
N ASN A 889 -26.78 -10.62 31.74
CA ASN A 889 -27.07 -9.36 32.45
C ASN A 889 -28.21 -9.48 33.50
N ASN A 890 -29.01 -10.55 33.48
CA ASN A 890 -30.02 -10.84 34.51
C ASN A 890 -29.44 -11.67 35.67
N GLU A 891 -28.37 -12.44 35.45
CA GLU A 891 -27.69 -13.22 36.51
C GLU A 891 -26.61 -12.41 37.25
N LEU A 892 -26.04 -11.38 36.61
CA LEU A 892 -25.04 -10.50 37.21
C LEU A 892 -25.60 -9.60 38.34
N PRO A 893 -24.77 -9.20 39.34
CA PRO A 893 -25.21 -8.30 40.41
C PRO A 893 -25.66 -6.92 39.90
N THR A 894 -26.68 -6.34 40.54
CA THR A 894 -27.28 -5.05 40.15
C THR A 894 -26.26 -3.94 39.95
N GLY A 895 -26.09 -3.47 38.71
CA GLY A 895 -25.17 -2.39 38.32
C GLY A 895 -23.89 -2.87 37.63
N VAL A 896 -23.62 -4.19 37.66
CA VAL A 896 -22.66 -4.86 36.78
C VAL A 896 -23.37 -5.23 35.48
N LEU A 897 -22.65 -5.17 34.36
CA LEU A 897 -23.08 -5.74 33.09
C LEU A 897 -21.94 -6.58 32.50
N VAL A 898 -22.29 -7.46 31.56
CA VAL A 898 -21.33 -8.09 30.65
C VAL A 898 -20.49 -7.04 29.91
N ASP A 899 -19.30 -7.45 29.46
CA ASP A 899 -18.28 -6.62 28.84
C ASP A 899 -17.68 -5.53 29.76
N TYR A 900 -18.01 -5.54 31.06
CA TYR A 900 -17.33 -4.70 32.04
C TYR A 900 -15.93 -5.24 32.34
N LEU A 901 -14.94 -4.35 32.27
CA LEU A 901 -13.65 -4.54 32.92
C LEU A 901 -13.74 -4.06 34.38
N VAL A 902 -13.30 -4.90 35.32
CA VAL A 902 -13.43 -4.64 36.76
C VAL A 902 -12.16 -4.99 37.54
N LYS A 903 -11.80 -4.19 38.55
CA LYS A 903 -10.79 -4.49 39.58
C LYS A 903 -11.29 -4.08 40.95
N LEU A 904 -10.64 -4.52 42.02
CA LEU A 904 -10.86 -3.91 43.35
C LEU A 904 -10.31 -2.46 43.35
N PRO A 905 -10.82 -1.56 44.22
CA PRO A 905 -10.17 -0.29 44.47
C PRO A 905 -8.75 -0.51 44.99
N ASN A 906 -7.82 0.36 44.61
CA ASN A 906 -6.47 0.37 45.18
C ASN A 906 -6.56 0.63 46.68
N ASP A 907 -5.98 -0.28 47.47
CA ASP A 907 -5.93 -0.22 48.95
C ASP A 907 -4.81 0.70 49.46
N GLY A 908 -3.84 1.03 48.60
CA GLY A 908 -2.72 1.94 48.87
C GLY A 908 -1.48 1.25 49.41
N ASP A 909 -1.41 -0.08 49.38
CA ASP A 909 -0.28 -0.87 49.86
C ASP A 909 0.35 -1.66 48.71
N GLU A 910 1.53 -1.20 48.25
CA GLU A 910 2.27 -1.80 47.13
C GLU A 910 2.77 -3.24 47.43
N THR A 911 2.59 -3.75 48.66
CA THR A 911 2.91 -5.14 49.02
C THR A 911 1.71 -6.10 48.88
N THR A 912 0.48 -5.59 48.73
CA THR A 912 -0.73 -6.41 48.60
C THR A 912 -1.23 -6.48 47.15
N PHE A 913 -0.81 -7.51 46.42
CA PHE A 913 -1.24 -7.81 45.04
C PHE A 913 -2.75 -8.16 44.89
N THR A 914 -3.57 -7.90 45.91
CA THR A 914 -5.01 -8.23 45.92
C THR A 914 -5.85 -7.36 45.00
N ASP A 915 -5.44 -6.11 44.74
CA ASP A 915 -6.19 -5.19 43.87
C ASP A 915 -5.76 -5.24 42.39
N THR A 916 -4.57 -5.76 42.10
CA THR A 916 -3.86 -5.57 40.82
C THR A 916 -4.53 -6.28 39.65
N THR A 917 -5.27 -7.36 39.93
CA THR A 917 -5.93 -8.17 38.90
C THR A 917 -7.11 -7.42 38.29
N VAL A 918 -7.05 -7.19 36.98
CA VAL A 918 -8.21 -6.79 36.16
C VAL A 918 -8.94 -8.07 35.73
N TYR A 919 -10.27 -8.05 35.80
CA TYR A 919 -11.14 -9.10 35.29
C TYR A 919 -12.06 -8.57 34.19
N TYR A 920 -12.35 -9.42 33.20
CA TYR A 920 -13.43 -9.25 32.23
C TYR A 920 -14.71 -9.97 32.71
N VAL A 921 -15.88 -9.36 32.54
CA VAL A 921 -17.18 -9.98 32.88
C VAL A 921 -17.82 -10.59 31.63
N GLY A 922 -17.92 -11.93 31.58
CA GLY A 922 -18.29 -12.70 30.40
C GLY A 922 -19.79 -12.99 30.20
N LEU A 923 -20.13 -13.54 29.03
CA LEU A 923 -21.47 -14.01 28.64
C LEU A 923 -21.94 -15.28 29.39
N ASP A 924 -21.10 -15.83 30.25
CA ASP A 924 -21.39 -16.92 31.19
C ASP A 924 -21.66 -16.40 32.62
N ALA A 925 -21.80 -15.07 32.77
CA ALA A 925 -21.93 -14.33 34.03
C ALA A 925 -20.76 -14.50 35.03
N LYS A 926 -19.57 -14.92 34.57
CA LYS A 926 -18.35 -15.02 35.39
C LYS A 926 -17.38 -13.86 35.16
N ARG A 927 -16.38 -13.76 36.05
CA ARG A 927 -15.23 -12.84 35.94
C ARG A 927 -13.96 -13.62 35.59
N HIS A 928 -13.35 -13.26 34.46
CA HIS A 928 -12.17 -13.89 33.88
C HIS A 928 -10.93 -13.01 34.14
N PRO A 929 -9.93 -13.47 34.92
CA PRO A 929 -8.76 -12.65 35.22
C PRO A 929 -7.85 -12.50 33.99
N PHE A 930 -7.30 -11.30 33.77
CA PHE A 930 -6.18 -11.11 32.85
C PHE A 930 -4.88 -11.58 33.53
N PRO A 931 -4.12 -12.52 32.94
CA PRO A 931 -2.93 -13.09 33.60
C PRO A 931 -1.70 -12.19 33.52
N SER A 932 -1.63 -11.28 32.54
CA SER A 932 -0.58 -10.26 32.46
C SER A 932 -1.07 -9.00 31.74
N ALA A 933 -0.33 -7.90 31.91
CA ALA A 933 -0.58 -6.66 31.16
C ALA A 933 -0.42 -6.86 29.64
N GLY A 934 0.51 -7.73 29.20
CA GLY A 934 0.67 -8.06 27.77
C GLY A 934 -0.59 -8.71 27.18
N VAL A 935 -1.21 -9.64 27.92
CA VAL A 935 -2.50 -10.23 27.51
C VAL A 935 -3.60 -9.18 27.48
N TYR A 936 -3.69 -8.32 28.50
CA TYR A 936 -4.66 -7.22 28.53
C TYR A 936 -4.52 -6.27 27.33
N PHE A 937 -3.29 -5.85 27.00
CA PHE A 937 -3.02 -4.91 25.90
C PHE A 937 -3.20 -5.53 24.50
N SER A 938 -3.30 -6.86 24.39
CA SER A 938 -3.76 -7.52 23.16
C SER A 938 -5.25 -7.28 22.89
N TRP A 939 -6.06 -7.08 23.93
CA TRP A 939 -7.51 -6.81 23.83
C TRP A 939 -7.87 -5.33 23.88
N TYR A 940 -7.24 -4.55 24.76
CA TYR A 940 -7.58 -3.14 24.97
C TYR A 940 -6.38 -2.22 24.77
N ALA A 941 -6.61 -0.98 24.33
CA ALA A 941 -5.54 -0.01 24.11
C ALA A 941 -4.98 0.58 25.42
N ASP A 942 -5.84 0.80 26.42
CA ASP A 942 -5.50 1.38 27.72
C ASP A 942 -6.42 0.86 28.84
N PHE A 943 -6.20 1.33 30.08
CA PHE A 943 -7.01 0.96 31.25
C PHE A 943 -8.24 1.86 31.50
N SER A 944 -8.61 2.77 30.60
CA SER A 944 -9.70 3.74 30.81
C SER A 944 -11.09 3.09 30.96
N GLY A 945 -11.28 1.90 30.38
CA GLY A 945 -12.50 1.11 30.52
C GLY A 945 -12.65 0.38 31.86
N VAL A 946 -11.59 0.30 32.67
CA VAL A 946 -11.55 -0.48 33.93
C VAL A 946 -12.28 0.25 35.06
N LYS A 947 -13.22 -0.46 35.71
CA LYS A 947 -14.07 0.06 36.78
C LYS A 947 -13.65 -0.52 38.14
N THR A 948 -13.50 0.33 39.15
CA THR A 948 -13.29 -0.12 40.54
C THR A 948 -14.60 -0.64 41.14
N MET A 949 -14.59 -1.84 41.71
CA MET A 949 -15.75 -2.52 42.28
C MET A 949 -15.43 -3.08 43.67
N ASP A 950 -16.31 -2.87 44.65
CA ASP A 950 -16.08 -3.39 46.00
C ASP A 950 -16.04 -4.93 46.05
N MET A 951 -15.34 -5.46 47.05
CA MET A 951 -15.16 -6.91 47.23
C MET A 951 -16.48 -7.65 47.48
N ALA A 952 -17.50 -7.00 48.04
CA ALA A 952 -18.79 -7.64 48.32
C ALA A 952 -19.58 -7.87 47.02
N THR A 953 -19.53 -6.93 46.07
CA THR A 953 -20.10 -7.10 44.72
C THR A 953 -19.23 -8.01 43.86
N LEU A 954 -17.90 -7.82 43.83
CA LEU A 954 -17.00 -8.61 43.00
C LEU A 954 -17.00 -10.11 43.41
N SER A 955 -17.18 -10.42 44.69
CA SER A 955 -17.27 -11.81 45.18
C SER A 955 -18.58 -12.53 44.81
N GLN A 956 -19.63 -11.81 44.40
CA GLN A 956 -20.87 -12.43 43.90
C GLN A 956 -20.73 -12.91 42.45
N ILE A 957 -19.75 -12.40 41.71
CA ILE A 957 -19.44 -12.86 40.35
C ILE A 957 -18.52 -14.09 40.46
N GLY A 958 -18.97 -15.23 39.95
CA GLY A 958 -18.19 -16.47 39.92
C GLY A 958 -16.89 -16.31 39.14
N ILE A 959 -15.81 -17.00 39.51
CA ILE A 959 -14.54 -16.90 38.78
C ILE A 959 -14.55 -17.83 37.57
N GLY A 960 -14.11 -17.30 36.42
CA GLY A 960 -13.97 -18.02 35.17
C GLY A 960 -12.52 -18.41 34.87
N THR A 961 -12.31 -19.00 33.70
CA THR A 961 -10.98 -19.25 33.11
C THR A 961 -10.20 -17.94 32.88
N PRO A 962 -8.86 -17.93 32.99
CA PRO A 962 -8.05 -16.74 32.72
C PRO A 962 -8.09 -16.34 31.25
N VAL A 963 -8.14 -15.04 30.96
CA VAL A 963 -8.14 -14.51 29.59
C VAL A 963 -6.84 -14.90 28.86
N LEU A 964 -6.98 -15.37 27.61
CA LEU A 964 -5.86 -15.68 26.71
C LEU A 964 -5.57 -14.52 25.75
N VAL A 965 -4.43 -14.59 25.06
CA VAL A 965 -3.97 -13.56 24.09
C VAL A 965 -4.94 -13.47 22.92
N ARG A 966 -5.30 -12.23 22.53
CA ARG A 966 -6.25 -11.98 21.44
C ARG A 966 -5.76 -12.57 20.12
N PRO A 967 -6.51 -13.49 19.49
CA PRO A 967 -6.15 -14.06 18.21
C PRO A 967 -5.84 -13.00 17.14
N GLY A 968 -4.83 -13.28 16.32
CA GLY A 968 -4.33 -12.39 15.26
C GLY A 968 -3.80 -11.02 15.69
N SER A 969 -3.79 -10.69 16.98
CA SER A 969 -3.36 -9.38 17.48
C SER A 969 -1.92 -9.42 18.02
N ASN A 970 -1.63 -10.35 18.95
CA ASN A 970 -0.28 -10.62 19.40
C ASN A 970 0.11 -12.08 19.13
N TRP A 971 1.40 -12.29 18.89
CA TRP A 971 2.02 -13.62 18.79
C TRP A 971 2.65 -13.96 20.14
N VAL A 972 2.82 -15.24 20.45
CA VAL A 972 3.31 -15.68 21.77
C VAL A 972 4.58 -16.50 21.68
N LYS A 973 5.38 -16.42 22.75
CA LYS A 973 6.48 -17.32 23.06
C LYS A 973 6.52 -17.58 24.56
N ILE A 974 7.38 -18.50 25.00
CA ILE A 974 7.70 -18.73 26.42
C ILE A 974 9.21 -18.62 26.60
N GLN A 975 9.67 -18.19 27.78
CA GLN A 975 11.11 -17.96 28.03
C GLN A 975 11.99 -19.23 27.89
N SER A 976 11.39 -20.41 27.92
CA SER A 976 12.06 -21.72 27.74
C SER A 976 12.04 -22.27 26.32
N ASP A 977 11.38 -21.61 25.35
CA ASP A 977 11.33 -22.03 23.95
C ASP A 977 11.44 -20.79 23.03
N PRO A 978 12.53 -20.60 22.27
CA PRO A 978 12.72 -19.42 21.41
C PRO A 978 11.73 -19.36 20.23
N LYS A 979 10.95 -20.41 20.00
CA LYS A 979 9.93 -20.46 18.94
C LYS A 979 8.83 -19.43 19.17
N THR A 980 8.45 -18.75 18.09
CA THR A 980 7.34 -17.78 18.07
C THR A 980 6.11 -18.43 17.44
N TYR A 981 4.94 -18.21 18.03
CA TYR A 981 3.67 -18.84 17.63
C TYR A 981 2.60 -17.78 17.36
N TYR A 982 1.95 -17.87 16.19
CA TYR A 982 0.75 -17.12 15.87
C TYR A 982 -0.46 -17.72 16.59
N VAL A 983 -1.39 -16.90 17.08
CA VAL A 983 -2.60 -17.33 17.80
C VAL A 983 -3.83 -17.26 16.88
N GLU A 984 -4.43 -18.40 16.55
CA GLU A 984 -5.70 -18.48 15.81
C GLU A 984 -6.94 -18.62 16.73
N PRO A 985 -8.11 -18.06 16.32
CA PRO A 985 -9.37 -18.14 17.05
C PRO A 985 -10.03 -19.52 16.97
N GLY A 986 -11.14 -19.70 17.70
CA GLY A 986 -11.81 -20.99 17.87
C GLY A 986 -11.28 -21.65 19.12
N SER A 987 -10.65 -22.82 19.00
CA SER A 987 -10.05 -23.54 20.14
C SER A 987 -8.63 -23.07 20.48
N TYR A 988 -8.37 -21.75 20.40
CA TYR A 988 -7.09 -21.08 20.71
C TYR A 988 -5.84 -21.86 20.25
N VAL A 989 -5.52 -21.80 18.95
CA VAL A 989 -4.49 -22.66 18.34
C VAL A 989 -3.19 -21.88 18.09
N LEU A 990 -2.07 -22.39 18.61
CA LEU A 990 -0.72 -21.91 18.36
C LEU A 990 -0.13 -22.53 17.09
N ARG A 991 0.16 -21.68 16.11
CA ARG A 991 0.84 -22.06 14.87
C ARG A 991 2.27 -21.52 14.89
N HIS A 992 3.23 -22.42 15.02
CA HIS A 992 4.66 -22.07 14.99
C HIS A 992 5.01 -21.34 13.67
N ILE A 993 5.76 -20.25 13.73
CA ILE A 993 6.26 -19.53 12.55
C ILE A 993 7.67 -20.04 12.25
N ALA A 994 7.86 -20.65 11.07
CA ALA A 994 9.06 -21.44 10.79
C ALA A 994 10.39 -20.66 10.80
N ASP A 995 10.37 -19.41 10.33
CA ASP A 995 11.54 -18.57 10.13
C ASP A 995 11.19 -17.07 10.09
N GLU A 996 12.21 -16.22 10.20
CA GLU A 996 12.05 -14.76 10.16
C GLU A 996 11.51 -14.25 8.83
N ALA A 997 11.80 -14.93 7.70
CA ALA A 997 11.27 -14.52 6.40
C ALA A 997 9.74 -14.66 6.36
N THR A 998 9.22 -15.78 6.87
CA THR A 998 7.80 -16.05 7.06
C THR A 998 7.18 -15.08 8.08
N ALA A 999 7.89 -14.75 9.15
CA ALA A 999 7.46 -13.73 10.12
C ALA A 999 7.30 -12.35 9.46
N ARG A 1000 8.29 -11.91 8.67
CA ARG A 1000 8.24 -10.65 7.91
C ARG A 1000 7.15 -10.64 6.83
N MET A 1001 6.88 -11.79 6.20
CA MET A 1001 5.77 -11.96 5.26
C MET A 1001 4.39 -11.87 5.91
N LEU A 1002 4.28 -12.08 7.23
CA LEU A 1002 3.01 -12.12 7.97
C LEU A 1002 2.75 -10.83 8.77
N GLY A 1003 3.77 -10.29 9.45
CA GLY A 1003 3.67 -9.14 10.37
C GLY A 1003 4.58 -7.94 10.03
N GLY A 1004 5.03 -7.84 8.78
CA GLY A 1004 5.84 -6.72 8.29
C GLY A 1004 7.28 -6.66 8.82
N SER A 1005 7.93 -5.50 8.69
CA SER A 1005 9.28 -5.27 9.23
C SER A 1005 9.35 -5.43 10.75
N ASP A 1006 8.25 -5.06 11.42
CA ASP A 1006 8.18 -4.81 12.86
C ASP A 1006 7.51 -5.99 13.61
N TRP A 1007 7.43 -7.16 12.97
CA TRP A 1007 6.76 -8.36 13.48
C TRP A 1007 7.17 -8.74 14.92
N SER A 1008 8.42 -8.49 15.29
CA SER A 1008 8.98 -8.77 16.62
C SER A 1008 8.30 -7.96 17.73
N SER A 1009 7.82 -6.75 17.43
CA SER A 1009 7.04 -5.91 18.37
C SER A 1009 5.65 -6.50 18.70
N LYS A 1010 5.17 -7.43 17.87
CA LYS A 1010 3.89 -8.12 18.05
C LYS A 1010 4.03 -9.39 18.90
N VAL A 1011 5.26 -9.84 19.19
CA VAL A 1011 5.54 -11.01 20.02
C VAL A 1011 5.55 -10.62 21.50
N ILE A 1012 4.82 -11.37 22.33
CA ILE A 1012 4.83 -11.22 23.80
C ILE A 1012 5.19 -12.54 24.48
N ASP A 1013 5.93 -12.44 25.58
CA ASP A 1013 6.15 -13.55 26.49
C ASP A 1013 4.87 -13.84 27.30
N ILE A 1014 4.48 -15.11 27.36
CA ILE A 1014 3.47 -15.61 28.29
C ILE A 1014 4.08 -16.63 29.25
N GLU A 1015 3.48 -16.81 30.42
CA GLU A 1015 3.95 -17.79 31.40
C GLU A 1015 3.52 -19.23 30.97
N PRO A 1016 4.39 -20.25 31.11
CA PRO A 1016 4.14 -21.60 30.60
C PRO A 1016 2.82 -22.28 31.00
N THR A 1017 2.23 -22.00 32.16
CA THR A 1017 0.93 -22.59 32.54
C THR A 1017 -0.25 -22.05 31.72
N TYR A 1018 -0.13 -20.84 31.17
CA TYR A 1018 -1.09 -20.32 30.18
C TYR A 1018 -0.82 -20.88 28.78
N PHE A 1019 0.44 -21.13 28.42
CA PHE A 1019 0.79 -21.78 27.15
C PHE A 1019 0.16 -23.19 27.04
N MET A 1020 0.00 -23.91 28.15
CA MET A 1020 -0.72 -25.20 28.19
C MET A 1020 -2.23 -25.12 27.89
N GLN A 1021 -2.84 -23.93 27.85
CA GLN A 1021 -4.28 -23.76 27.56
C GLN A 1021 -4.59 -23.70 26.05
N PHE A 1022 -3.56 -23.58 25.21
CA PHE A 1022 -3.71 -23.51 23.76
C PHE A 1022 -3.56 -24.88 23.09
N GLY A 1023 -4.26 -25.11 21.98
CA GLY A 1023 -3.97 -26.22 21.07
C GLY A 1023 -2.71 -25.94 20.24
N VAL A 1024 -2.05 -26.97 19.71
CA VAL A 1024 -0.90 -26.81 18.79
C VAL A 1024 -1.33 -27.15 17.36
N GLY A 1025 -1.11 -26.22 16.43
CA GLY A 1025 -1.50 -26.32 15.02
C GLY A 1025 -0.33 -26.60 14.07
N SER A 1026 -0.59 -26.50 12.76
CA SER A 1026 0.43 -26.63 11.74
C SER A 1026 1.39 -25.43 11.74
N THR A 1027 2.67 -25.70 11.51
CA THR A 1027 3.69 -24.65 11.30
C THR A 1027 3.36 -23.82 10.06
N ILE A 1028 3.42 -22.51 10.20
CA ILE A 1028 3.32 -21.54 9.10
C ILE A 1028 4.70 -21.44 8.44
N THR A 1029 4.73 -21.63 7.13
CA THR A 1029 5.88 -21.37 6.25
C THR A 1029 5.44 -20.41 5.15
N SER A 1030 6.41 -19.82 4.45
CA SER A 1030 6.18 -19.03 3.23
C SER A 1030 5.37 -19.76 2.14
N GLU A 1031 5.45 -21.10 2.08
CA GLU A 1031 4.61 -21.93 1.20
C GLU A 1031 3.16 -22.03 1.70
N VAL A 1032 2.96 -22.27 3.01
CA VAL A 1032 1.63 -22.40 3.63
C VAL A 1032 0.81 -21.12 3.46
N LEU A 1033 1.44 -19.96 3.66
CA LEU A 1033 0.80 -18.64 3.51
C LEU A 1033 0.14 -18.42 2.13
N ALA A 1034 0.57 -19.13 1.08
CA ALA A 1034 -0.01 -19.02 -0.26
C ALA A 1034 -1.37 -19.73 -0.42
N THR A 1035 -1.73 -20.63 0.51
CA THR A 1035 -2.96 -21.45 0.44
C THR A 1035 -3.81 -21.44 1.70
N ASP A 1036 -3.22 -21.10 2.85
CA ASP A 1036 -3.81 -21.16 4.18
C ASP A 1036 -3.26 -19.98 4.99
N TRP A 1037 -3.97 -18.84 4.93
CA TRP A 1037 -3.57 -17.61 5.59
C TRP A 1037 -4.08 -17.56 7.04
N PRO A 1038 -3.26 -17.18 8.04
CA PRO A 1038 -3.63 -17.19 9.45
C PRO A 1038 -4.90 -16.39 9.78
N LYS A 1039 -5.83 -17.06 10.45
CA LYS A 1039 -7.16 -16.55 10.83
C LYS A 1039 -7.05 -15.43 11.88
N ALA A 1040 -8.04 -14.53 11.91
CA ALA A 1040 -8.09 -13.31 12.73
C ALA A 1040 -7.07 -12.20 12.40
N SER A 1041 -6.26 -12.33 11.34
CA SER A 1041 -5.44 -11.22 10.83
C SER A 1041 -6.30 -10.00 10.45
N LEU A 1042 -5.85 -8.80 10.80
CA LEU A 1042 -6.34 -7.54 10.23
C LEU A 1042 -5.46 -7.15 9.05
N MET A 1043 -6.00 -7.25 7.83
CA MET A 1043 -5.24 -7.01 6.59
C MET A 1043 -5.71 -5.75 5.88
N LYS A 1044 -4.76 -4.97 5.35
CA LYS A 1044 -4.97 -3.87 4.41
C LYS A 1044 -4.09 -4.11 3.17
N ALA A 1045 -4.62 -3.87 1.97
CA ALA A 1045 -3.79 -3.78 0.76
C ALA A 1045 -3.30 -2.33 0.61
N ALA A 1046 -2.09 -2.11 0.08
CA ALA A 1046 -1.44 -0.80 0.11
C ALA A 1046 -2.35 0.35 -0.35
N ASP A 1047 -2.92 0.20 -1.54
CA ASP A 1047 -3.74 1.19 -2.25
C ASP A 1047 -5.23 1.19 -1.81
N SER A 1048 -5.58 0.45 -0.76
CA SER A 1048 -6.97 0.26 -0.30
C SER A 1048 -7.21 0.82 1.10
N PRO A 1049 -8.15 1.78 1.29
CA PRO A 1049 -8.55 2.23 2.63
C PRO A 1049 -9.40 1.19 3.39
N VAL A 1050 -9.79 0.08 2.76
CA VAL A 1050 -10.61 -0.97 3.38
C VAL A 1050 -9.75 -1.94 4.18
N ILE A 1051 -10.03 -2.05 5.48
CA ILE A 1051 -9.48 -3.05 6.39
C ILE A 1051 -10.33 -4.33 6.31
N PHE A 1052 -9.70 -5.48 6.29
CA PHE A 1052 -10.33 -6.79 6.28
C PHE A 1052 -9.95 -7.61 7.52
N TYR A 1053 -10.91 -8.35 8.08
CA TYR A 1053 -10.67 -9.39 9.08
C TYR A 1053 -10.70 -10.77 8.41
N THR A 1054 -9.63 -11.57 8.51
CA THR A 1054 -9.57 -12.90 7.88
C THR A 1054 -10.29 -13.97 8.71
N THR A 1055 -11.17 -14.73 8.08
CA THR A 1055 -11.97 -15.80 8.69
C THR A 1055 -11.43 -17.18 8.29
N GLU A 1056 -12.11 -18.25 8.68
CA GLU A 1056 -11.75 -19.62 8.29
C GLU A 1056 -12.00 -19.94 6.80
N SER A 1057 -12.89 -19.20 6.14
CA SER A 1057 -13.29 -19.42 4.73
C SER A 1057 -12.99 -18.25 3.79
N GLY A 1058 -12.55 -17.10 4.30
CA GLY A 1058 -12.39 -15.89 3.50
C GLY A 1058 -11.91 -14.68 4.31
N LYS A 1059 -12.44 -13.51 3.96
CA LYS A 1059 -12.17 -12.24 4.64
C LYS A 1059 -13.38 -11.32 4.64
N ARG A 1060 -13.66 -10.70 5.79
CA ARG A 1060 -14.80 -9.81 6.00
C ARG A 1060 -14.32 -8.35 6.01
N PRO A 1061 -14.83 -7.46 5.14
CA PRO A 1061 -14.47 -6.04 5.19
C PRO A 1061 -15.07 -5.38 6.43
N ILE A 1062 -14.32 -4.47 7.06
CA ILE A 1062 -14.77 -3.66 8.19
C ILE A 1062 -15.29 -2.33 7.64
N GLY A 1063 -16.59 -2.07 7.77
CA GLY A 1063 -17.26 -1.01 7.01
C GLY A 1063 -16.92 0.43 7.42
N ASN A 1064 -16.51 0.67 8.66
CA ASN A 1064 -16.10 1.97 9.19
C ASN A 1064 -15.26 1.83 10.48
N MET A 1065 -14.62 2.92 10.90
CA MET A 1065 -13.81 2.94 12.14
C MET A 1065 -14.65 2.74 13.41
N GLU A 1066 -15.90 3.19 13.42
CA GLU A 1066 -16.86 2.93 14.52
C GLU A 1066 -17.05 1.42 14.76
N THR A 1067 -17.15 0.62 13.69
CA THR A 1067 -17.21 -0.85 13.77
C THR A 1067 -15.87 -1.47 14.18
N PHE A 1068 -14.75 -0.89 13.75
CA PHE A 1068 -13.41 -1.33 14.14
C PHE A 1068 -13.20 -1.18 15.66
N GLU A 1069 -13.48 0.02 16.19
CA GLU A 1069 -13.36 0.35 17.61
C GLU A 1069 -14.39 -0.40 18.47
N ALA A 1070 -15.63 -0.59 17.98
CA ALA A 1070 -16.66 -1.34 18.69
C ALA A 1070 -16.24 -2.79 19.00
N ASN A 1071 -15.53 -3.46 18.09
CA ASN A 1071 -15.01 -4.82 18.30
C ASN A 1071 -13.63 -4.84 19.00
N HIS A 1072 -13.20 -3.70 19.55
CA HIS A 1072 -11.91 -3.51 20.21
C HIS A 1072 -10.70 -3.93 19.34
N PHE A 1073 -10.79 -3.75 18.02
CA PHE A 1073 -9.61 -3.81 17.16
C PHE A 1073 -8.70 -2.59 17.42
N GLN A 1074 -7.39 -2.75 17.22
CA GLN A 1074 -6.39 -1.71 17.48
C GLN A 1074 -5.49 -1.53 16.25
N THR A 1075 -5.19 -0.28 15.88
CA THR A 1075 -4.52 0.04 14.60
C THR A 1075 -3.11 -0.52 14.45
N LYS A 1076 -2.36 -0.68 15.56
CA LYS A 1076 -1.03 -1.34 15.62
C LYS A 1076 -1.01 -2.81 15.14
N TYR A 1077 -2.18 -3.43 14.98
CA TYR A 1077 -2.34 -4.81 14.51
C TYR A 1077 -2.87 -4.91 13.08
N ILE A 1078 -3.01 -3.78 12.36
CA ILE A 1078 -3.33 -3.78 10.93
C ILE A 1078 -2.03 -4.03 10.15
N GLU A 1079 -1.99 -5.11 9.38
CA GLU A 1079 -0.87 -5.42 8.49
C GLU A 1079 -1.15 -4.88 7.08
N GLU A 1080 -0.28 -4.00 6.59
CA GLU A 1080 -0.30 -3.53 5.20
C GLU A 1080 0.58 -4.42 4.34
N ASN A 1081 -0.04 -5.19 3.43
CA ASN A 1081 0.62 -6.33 2.80
C ASN A 1081 -0.05 -6.67 1.46
N ASN A 1082 0.73 -6.87 0.40
CA ASN A 1082 0.22 -7.21 -0.94
C ASN A 1082 0.44 -8.71 -1.32
N PHE A 1083 0.63 -9.61 -0.35
CA PHE A 1083 0.86 -11.03 -0.61
C PHE A 1083 -0.38 -11.76 -1.17
N ALA A 1084 -0.18 -12.54 -2.23
CA ALA A 1084 -1.24 -13.15 -3.02
C ALA A 1084 -2.19 -14.09 -2.24
N GLY A 1085 -1.68 -14.78 -1.21
CA GLY A 1085 -2.47 -15.73 -0.40
C GLY A 1085 -3.68 -15.10 0.28
N TRP A 1086 -3.48 -14.00 1.02
CA TRP A 1086 -4.60 -13.29 1.66
C TRP A 1086 -5.42 -12.49 0.63
N LEU A 1087 -4.79 -11.97 -0.43
CA LEU A 1087 -5.50 -11.26 -1.50
C LEU A 1087 -6.52 -12.16 -2.21
N GLY A 1088 -6.20 -13.44 -2.41
CA GLY A 1088 -7.08 -14.44 -3.04
C GLY A 1088 -8.24 -14.98 -2.17
N LEU A 1089 -8.27 -14.68 -0.86
CA LEU A 1089 -9.37 -15.07 0.02
C LEU A 1089 -10.71 -14.50 -0.47
N GLN A 1090 -11.78 -15.30 -0.37
CA GLN A 1090 -13.13 -14.88 -0.76
C GLN A 1090 -13.63 -13.74 0.14
N VAL A 1091 -14.27 -12.73 -0.47
CA VAL A 1091 -14.85 -11.61 0.29
C VAL A 1091 -16.22 -12.01 0.82
N GLU A 1092 -16.33 -12.02 2.14
CA GLU A 1092 -17.52 -12.40 2.90
C GLU A 1092 -18.37 -11.17 3.29
N SER A 1093 -19.50 -11.40 3.97
CA SER A 1093 -20.33 -10.31 4.49
C SER A 1093 -19.56 -9.44 5.49
N ALA A 1094 -19.67 -8.11 5.35
CA ALA A 1094 -18.99 -7.13 6.18
C ALA A 1094 -19.19 -7.36 7.69
N VAL A 1095 -18.25 -6.86 8.49
CA VAL A 1095 -18.45 -6.66 9.93
C VAL A 1095 -19.36 -5.43 10.13
N ASN A 1096 -20.37 -5.53 11.01
CA ASN A 1096 -21.37 -4.46 11.20
C ASN A 1096 -21.61 -4.18 12.69
N GLY A 1097 -21.00 -3.11 13.22
CA GLY A 1097 -21.04 -2.82 14.66
C GLY A 1097 -20.35 -3.91 15.50
N PHE A 1098 -20.67 -3.98 16.79
CA PHE A 1098 -20.14 -5.02 17.69
C PHE A 1098 -20.72 -6.41 17.36
N GLU A 1099 -19.86 -7.41 17.24
CA GLU A 1099 -20.23 -8.80 17.00
C GLU A 1099 -19.60 -9.71 18.08
N ASP A 1100 -20.42 -10.33 18.93
CA ASP A 1100 -19.95 -11.20 20.03
C ASP A 1100 -18.99 -12.32 19.53
N ALA A 1101 -19.17 -12.82 18.31
CA ALA A 1101 -18.34 -13.85 17.70
C ALA A 1101 -16.93 -13.37 17.26
N LEU A 1102 -16.74 -12.06 17.07
CA LEU A 1102 -15.43 -11.46 16.85
C LEU A 1102 -14.79 -11.06 18.19
N PHE A 1103 -15.61 -10.66 19.16
CA PHE A 1103 -15.18 -10.39 20.51
C PHE A 1103 -15.10 -11.66 21.37
N SER A 1104 -14.37 -12.65 20.85
CA SER A 1104 -14.26 -14.00 21.39
C SER A 1104 -13.27 -14.09 22.57
N LEU A 1105 -13.61 -13.43 23.69
CA LEU A 1105 -13.13 -13.81 25.03
C LEU A 1105 -13.84 -15.09 25.53
N GLN A 1106 -14.15 -16.00 24.62
CA GLN A 1106 -15.00 -17.17 24.79
C GLN A 1106 -14.11 -18.43 24.80
N PHE A 1107 -14.43 -19.36 25.68
CA PHE A 1107 -13.63 -20.53 26.04
C PHE A 1107 -14.34 -21.84 25.66
#